data_AF-A0A3M0VZZ0-F1
#
_entry.id   AF-A0A3M0VZZ0-F1
#
_cell.length_a   1.000
_cell.length_b   1.000
_cell.length_c   1.000
_cell.angle_alpha   90.00
_cell.angle_beta   90.00
_cell.angle_gamma   90.00
#
_symmetry.space_group_name_H-M   'P 1'
#
loop_
_entity.id
_entity.type
_entity.pdbx_description
1 polymer ?
#
loop_
_entity_poly.entity_id
_entity_poly.type
_entity_poly.pdbx_seq_one_letter_code
_entity_poly.pdbx_strand_id
1 'polypeptide(L)'
;MATDGEASDKPSVLIVGGLGYIGRFLAKYLHDHQLASTVRLVDKVLPQLARLAPEFSEACSPSLFLQADASRESSMAAIFNHPGGPEKKWDYVFNLGGQTAVSRTIEEYKLQIVQLSVTLGKEAARRGVKAFVEVSTGMVYAPDRKPRVETDKLKPWLKQAKAKLEAESELARIPGLNLVILRLPHVYGPYDAGFIAKALCLARVYQDEGKELKWLWTEDLRINTVHIDDTVRALWEAAKWREVHSTVPDGALLPSGRRSTLSSKGDDPPTGDVPIFNIVDHGETSQGVLADIVAKVFDIKTGFQGSLISQFAKLNLENVVDDVNEDILQPWADLLEEKGITRPGPLSPFLEKELLKDTDLSLDGTLFEKVVGFEYQRGEGLTVDNIKAMIDRGIGTITALNLELSGECAVTAVLRSNYNAVKDKGFEIDAIDYGKISSWRPTQVLNSVPNNGINIERPILAAFPDNVVLSGISRMGVNELRAGVILQDDPDRLGIAPFENPRLGRDVQVAAAREFVRLYNAAGRAVCSYDADLRYERWRKLVYNAVWNPVYADPIALLVRPAMEEVIAVAASEGVSLDRRMIDEVVEAEPVDVFCVPSMLQDVRKGRPVEVENILGEVVRTAERNGVPVPVIKVLYALLKARQWRTIEASGLVDLQNSVERRARKLEADK
;
A
#
# COMPACT_ATOMS: atom_id res chain seq x y z
N MET A 1 -17.31 -0.93 -26.56
CA MET A 1 -18.72 -1.10 -26.98
C MET A 1 -19.02 -2.58 -26.91
N ALA A 2 -19.94 -2.99 -26.03
CA ALA A 2 -20.38 -4.38 -25.94
C ALA A 2 -21.31 -4.67 -27.12
N THR A 3 -21.10 -5.80 -27.77
CA THR A 3 -22.08 -6.40 -28.67
C THR A 3 -23.24 -6.94 -27.85
N ASP A 4 -24.45 -6.52 -28.18
CA ASP A 4 -25.70 -7.08 -27.67
C ASP A 4 -25.77 -8.60 -27.93
N GLY A 5 -26.27 -9.39 -26.96
CA GLY A 5 -27.04 -10.59 -27.33
C GLY A 5 -26.87 -11.92 -26.59
N GLU A 6 -26.00 -12.08 -25.59
CA GLU A 6 -26.03 -13.29 -24.75
C GLU A 6 -26.32 -12.92 -23.29
N ALA A 7 -27.43 -13.46 -22.75
CA ALA A 7 -27.68 -13.41 -21.32
C ALA A 7 -26.58 -14.19 -20.62
N SER A 8 -25.64 -13.48 -19.99
CA SER A 8 -24.58 -14.10 -19.20
C SER A 8 -25.19 -14.83 -18.01
N ASP A 9 -25.07 -16.16 -17.96
CA ASP A 9 -25.46 -17.02 -16.81
C ASP A 9 -24.66 -16.74 -15.51
N LYS A 10 -23.69 -15.82 -15.56
CA LYS A 10 -22.85 -15.43 -14.41
C LYS A 10 -23.65 -14.67 -13.34
N PRO A 11 -23.40 -14.92 -12.05
CA PRO A 11 -24.08 -14.23 -10.95
C PRO A 11 -23.70 -12.75 -10.89
N SER A 12 -24.61 -11.94 -10.37
CA SER A 12 -24.39 -10.56 -9.97
C SER A 12 -23.87 -10.51 -8.52
N VAL A 13 -22.87 -9.68 -8.26
CA VAL A 13 -22.11 -9.68 -7.01
C VAL A 13 -22.08 -8.30 -6.36
N LEU A 14 -22.41 -8.26 -5.07
CA LEU A 14 -22.26 -7.10 -4.20
C LEU A 14 -21.16 -7.37 -3.16
N ILE A 15 -20.15 -6.50 -3.10
CA ILE A 15 -19.05 -6.57 -2.13
C ILE A 15 -19.13 -5.36 -1.21
N VAL A 16 -19.43 -5.58 0.08
CA VAL A 16 -19.39 -4.54 1.11
C VAL A 16 -18.02 -4.57 1.79
N GLY A 17 -17.39 -3.41 1.99
CA GLY A 17 -15.96 -3.33 2.33
C GLY A 17 -15.06 -3.55 1.10
N GLY A 18 -15.55 -3.18 -0.09
CA GLY A 18 -14.90 -3.49 -1.36
C GLY A 18 -13.52 -2.86 -1.56
N LEU A 19 -13.16 -1.84 -0.76
CA LEU A 19 -11.83 -1.25 -0.77
C LEU A 19 -10.97 -1.72 0.41
N GLY A 20 -11.49 -2.53 1.33
CA GLY A 20 -10.70 -3.20 2.35
C GLY A 20 -9.69 -4.19 1.75
N TYR A 21 -8.80 -4.74 2.58
CA TYR A 21 -7.75 -5.66 2.12
C TYR A 21 -8.32 -6.88 1.38
N ILE A 22 -9.26 -7.61 1.99
CA ILE A 22 -9.90 -8.77 1.35
C ILE A 22 -10.83 -8.33 0.19
N GLY A 23 -11.57 -7.24 0.38
CA GLY A 23 -12.54 -6.76 -0.61
C GLY A 23 -11.93 -6.39 -1.96
N ARG A 24 -10.80 -5.67 -1.95
CA ARG A 24 -10.13 -5.27 -3.20
C ARG A 24 -9.53 -6.46 -3.95
N PHE A 25 -9.03 -7.46 -3.22
CA PHE A 25 -8.53 -8.70 -3.81
C PHE A 25 -9.66 -9.58 -4.34
N LEU A 26 -10.81 -9.62 -3.67
CA LEU A 26 -11.98 -10.33 -4.19
C LEU A 26 -12.48 -9.65 -5.47
N ALA A 27 -12.58 -8.32 -5.48
CA ALA A 27 -12.95 -7.57 -6.68
C ALA A 27 -12.00 -7.88 -7.84
N LYS A 28 -10.68 -7.87 -7.58
CA LYS A 28 -9.66 -8.24 -8.57
C LYS A 28 -9.83 -9.68 -9.06
N TYR A 29 -10.01 -10.64 -8.15
CA TYR A 29 -10.21 -12.05 -8.49
C TYR A 29 -11.43 -12.24 -9.42
N LEU A 30 -12.56 -11.59 -9.11
CA LEU A 30 -13.77 -11.63 -9.95
C LEU A 30 -13.55 -11.01 -11.33
N HIS A 31 -12.81 -9.89 -11.40
CA HIS A 31 -12.48 -9.20 -12.65
C HIS A 31 -11.56 -10.04 -13.53
N ASP A 32 -10.42 -10.49 -12.99
CA ASP A 32 -9.40 -11.24 -13.72
C ASP A 32 -9.94 -12.56 -14.30
N HIS A 33 -10.85 -13.21 -13.57
CA HIS A 33 -11.45 -14.49 -13.97
C HIS A 33 -12.83 -14.33 -14.63
N GLN A 34 -13.31 -13.08 -14.81
CA GLN A 34 -14.60 -12.77 -15.42
C GLN A 34 -15.76 -13.54 -14.80
N LEU A 35 -15.83 -13.60 -13.47
CA LEU A 35 -16.72 -14.52 -12.74
C LEU A 35 -18.14 -13.99 -12.52
N ALA A 36 -18.35 -12.68 -12.67
CA ALA A 36 -19.62 -12.02 -12.38
C ALA A 36 -20.16 -11.28 -13.61
N SER A 37 -21.49 -11.26 -13.77
CA SER A 37 -22.15 -10.45 -14.81
C SER A 37 -22.24 -8.97 -14.43
N THR A 38 -22.23 -8.68 -13.14
CA THR A 38 -22.25 -7.32 -12.59
C THR A 38 -21.57 -7.34 -11.24
N VAL A 39 -20.73 -6.34 -10.96
CA VAL A 39 -20.08 -6.16 -9.65
C VAL A 39 -20.44 -4.77 -9.09
N ARG A 40 -20.72 -4.69 -7.80
CA ARG A 40 -20.84 -3.44 -7.03
C ARG A 40 -19.92 -3.50 -5.84
N LEU A 41 -19.06 -2.50 -5.70
CA LEU A 41 -18.24 -2.30 -4.51
C LEU A 41 -18.88 -1.23 -3.65
N VAL A 42 -19.05 -1.52 -2.37
CA VAL A 42 -19.55 -0.57 -1.37
C VAL A 42 -18.48 -0.35 -0.33
N ASP A 43 -18.12 0.90 -0.10
CA ASP A 43 -17.23 1.28 0.99
C ASP A 43 -17.57 2.69 1.49
N LYS A 44 -17.18 3.00 2.72
CA LYS A 44 -17.28 4.36 3.27
C LYS A 44 -16.14 5.24 2.75
N VAL A 45 -14.98 4.63 2.47
CA VAL A 45 -13.79 5.30 1.94
C VAL A 45 -13.94 5.46 0.43
N LEU A 46 -13.56 6.60 -0.12
CA LEU A 46 -13.54 6.80 -1.56
C LEU A 46 -12.34 6.09 -2.21
N PRO A 47 -12.45 5.53 -3.42
CA PRO A 47 -11.33 4.89 -4.14
C PRO A 47 -10.07 5.76 -4.22
N GLN A 48 -10.25 7.08 -4.40
CA GLN A 48 -9.16 8.05 -4.46
C GLN A 48 -8.35 8.14 -3.15
N LEU A 49 -8.96 7.80 -2.02
CA LEU A 49 -8.34 7.80 -0.69
C LEU A 49 -7.84 6.42 -0.27
N ALA A 50 -8.30 5.34 -0.91
CA ALA A 50 -8.01 3.95 -0.55
C ALA A 50 -6.61 3.46 -0.96
N ARG A 51 -5.75 4.36 -1.50
CA ARG A 51 -4.38 4.09 -1.99
C ARG A 51 -4.33 2.80 -2.82
N LEU A 52 -5.21 2.69 -3.81
CA LEU A 52 -5.24 1.54 -4.70
C LEU A 52 -4.00 1.54 -5.58
N ALA A 53 -3.28 0.41 -5.58
CA ALA A 53 -2.22 0.17 -6.54
C ALA A 53 -2.83 -0.02 -7.95
N PRO A 54 -2.08 0.26 -9.04
CA PRO A 54 -2.60 0.27 -10.40
C PRO A 54 -3.35 -1.01 -10.82
N GLU A 55 -2.92 -2.18 -10.33
CA GLU A 55 -3.53 -3.48 -10.64
C GLU A 55 -4.96 -3.65 -10.09
N PHE A 56 -5.39 -2.79 -9.17
CA PHE A 56 -6.77 -2.76 -8.67
C PHE A 56 -7.64 -1.74 -9.41
N SER A 57 -7.07 -0.88 -10.26
CA SER A 57 -7.76 0.30 -10.81
C SER A 57 -9.01 -0.03 -11.64
N GLU A 58 -8.98 -1.12 -12.42
CA GLU A 58 -10.14 -1.57 -13.19
C GLU A 58 -11.18 -2.26 -12.30
N ALA A 59 -10.73 -3.23 -11.52
CA ALA A 59 -11.58 -4.04 -10.64
C ALA A 59 -12.25 -3.21 -9.53
N CYS A 60 -11.61 -2.11 -9.11
CA CYS A 60 -12.10 -1.14 -8.13
C CYS A 60 -12.44 0.21 -8.74
N SER A 61 -12.77 0.24 -10.04
CA SER A 61 -13.06 1.47 -10.76
C SER A 61 -14.26 2.24 -10.18
N PRO A 62 -14.28 3.59 -10.27
CA PRO A 62 -15.40 4.40 -9.78
C PRO A 62 -16.77 4.00 -10.36
N SER A 63 -16.82 3.43 -11.57
CA SER A 63 -18.07 2.93 -12.19
C SER A 63 -18.72 1.77 -11.44
N LEU A 64 -17.91 0.95 -10.76
CA LEU A 64 -18.37 -0.18 -9.96
C LEU A 64 -18.66 0.22 -8.51
N PHE A 65 -18.25 1.42 -8.11
CA PHE A 65 -18.24 1.85 -6.72
C PHE A 65 -19.52 2.56 -6.29
N LEU A 66 -19.89 2.40 -5.02
CA LEU A 66 -20.91 3.15 -4.31
C LEU A 66 -20.36 3.55 -2.94
N GLN A 67 -20.25 4.85 -2.68
CA GLN A 67 -19.91 5.33 -1.35
C GLN A 67 -21.12 5.19 -0.44
N ALA A 68 -21.06 4.30 0.55
CA ALA A 68 -22.12 4.16 1.54
C ALA A 68 -21.60 3.56 2.85
N ASP A 69 -22.28 3.89 3.94
CA ASP A 69 -22.04 3.29 5.24
C ASP A 69 -23.07 2.19 5.47
N ALA A 70 -22.63 0.94 5.34
CA ALA A 70 -23.47 -0.24 5.48
C ALA A 70 -23.98 -0.49 6.92
N SER A 71 -23.51 0.27 7.92
CA SER A 71 -24.10 0.25 9.27
C SER A 71 -25.42 1.02 9.38
N ARG A 72 -25.76 1.84 8.38
CA ARG A 72 -26.97 2.67 8.38
C ARG A 72 -28.08 2.03 7.56
N GLU A 73 -29.25 1.79 8.17
CA GLU A 73 -30.44 1.26 7.49
C GLU A 73 -30.85 2.11 6.28
N SER A 74 -30.71 3.44 6.38
CA SER A 74 -31.02 4.37 5.28
C SER A 74 -30.17 4.14 4.02
N SER A 75 -29.02 3.48 4.14
CA SER A 75 -28.13 3.19 3.01
C SER A 75 -28.53 1.91 2.26
N MET A 76 -29.33 1.02 2.87
CA MET A 76 -29.65 -0.30 2.32
C MET A 76 -30.35 -0.25 0.96
N ALA A 77 -31.29 0.69 0.80
CA ALA A 77 -31.97 0.86 -0.48
C ALA A 77 -30.99 1.18 -1.62
N ALA A 78 -30.03 2.08 -1.40
CA ALA A 78 -29.01 2.42 -2.39
C ALA A 78 -28.04 1.26 -2.64
N ILE A 79 -27.61 0.57 -1.58
CA ILE A 79 -26.68 -0.57 -1.65
C ILE A 79 -27.27 -1.72 -2.48
N PHE A 80 -28.56 -2.02 -2.30
CA PHE A 80 -29.24 -3.12 -2.99
C PHE A 80 -29.90 -2.71 -4.32
N ASN A 81 -29.78 -1.45 -4.75
CA ASN A 81 -30.22 -1.06 -6.08
C ASN A 81 -29.28 -1.67 -7.14
N HIS A 82 -29.83 -2.54 -7.98
CA HIS A 82 -29.07 -3.16 -9.05
C HIS A 82 -28.95 -2.19 -10.24
N PRO A 83 -27.76 -1.98 -10.83
CA PRO A 83 -27.57 -1.06 -11.95
C PRO A 83 -28.33 -1.49 -13.22
N GLY A 84 -28.61 -2.79 -13.35
CA GLY A 84 -29.46 -3.36 -14.41
C GLY A 84 -30.98 -3.13 -14.23
N GLY A 85 -31.41 -2.35 -13.24
CA GLY A 85 -32.82 -1.98 -13.02
C GLY A 85 -33.49 -2.65 -11.81
N PRO A 86 -34.71 -2.22 -11.44
CA PRO A 86 -35.37 -2.59 -10.18
C PRO A 86 -35.81 -4.06 -10.09
N GLU A 87 -35.97 -4.74 -11.23
CA GLU A 87 -36.33 -6.17 -11.30
C GLU A 87 -35.12 -7.09 -11.10
N LYS A 88 -33.90 -6.56 -11.22
CA LYS A 88 -32.66 -7.32 -11.02
C LYS A 88 -32.29 -7.36 -9.54
N LYS A 89 -31.73 -8.48 -9.12
CA LYS A 89 -31.33 -8.75 -7.73
C LYS A 89 -29.86 -9.16 -7.71
N TRP A 90 -29.19 -8.91 -6.58
CA TRP A 90 -27.86 -9.46 -6.31
C TRP A 90 -27.95 -10.95 -6.01
N ASP A 91 -27.16 -11.76 -6.72
CA ASP A 91 -27.07 -13.21 -6.47
C ASP A 91 -26.21 -13.47 -5.24
N TYR A 92 -25.00 -12.90 -5.19
CA TYR A 92 -24.07 -13.07 -4.08
C TYR A 92 -23.77 -11.74 -3.37
N VAL A 93 -23.80 -11.77 -2.04
CA VAL A 93 -23.40 -10.64 -1.19
C VAL A 93 -22.24 -11.09 -0.31
N PHE A 94 -21.11 -10.40 -0.42
CA PHE A 94 -19.93 -10.60 0.43
C PHE A 94 -19.85 -9.48 1.45
N ASN A 95 -19.97 -9.81 2.74
CA ASN A 95 -19.75 -8.86 3.82
C ASN A 95 -18.29 -8.87 4.28
N LEU A 96 -17.52 -7.91 3.78
CA LEU A 96 -16.12 -7.66 4.12
C LEU A 96 -15.93 -6.27 4.76
N GLY A 97 -17.02 -5.62 5.16
CA GLY A 97 -17.03 -4.23 5.65
C GLY A 97 -16.84 -4.07 7.15
N GLY A 98 -16.76 -5.18 7.90
CA GLY A 98 -16.56 -5.14 9.35
C GLY A 98 -15.23 -4.49 9.74
N GLN A 99 -15.21 -3.79 10.88
CA GLN A 99 -13.97 -3.22 11.43
C GLN A 99 -12.90 -4.30 11.64
N THR A 100 -11.73 -4.12 11.01
CA THR A 100 -10.58 -5.03 11.11
C THR A 100 -9.51 -4.56 12.11
N ALA A 101 -9.45 -3.25 12.42
CA ALA A 101 -8.52 -2.73 13.41
C ALA A 101 -8.86 -3.22 14.82
N VAL A 102 -7.83 -3.68 15.54
CA VAL A 102 -7.92 -4.12 16.94
C VAL A 102 -7.90 -2.93 17.91
N SER A 103 -8.06 -3.19 19.21
CA SER A 103 -7.99 -2.16 20.28
C SER A 103 -9.03 -1.03 20.19
N ARG A 104 -10.15 -1.24 19.48
CA ARG A 104 -11.29 -0.30 19.47
C ARG A 104 -12.20 -0.47 20.68
N THR A 105 -13.09 0.49 20.87
CA THR A 105 -14.13 0.42 21.91
C THR A 105 -15.17 -0.65 21.57
N ILE A 106 -15.88 -1.14 22.58
CA ILE A 106 -16.90 -2.16 22.38
C ILE A 106 -18.07 -1.58 21.56
N GLU A 107 -18.36 -0.30 21.76
CA GLU A 107 -19.39 0.46 21.06
C GLU A 107 -19.06 0.58 19.57
N GLU A 108 -17.80 0.89 19.22
CA GLU A 108 -17.35 0.89 17.83
C GLU A 108 -17.51 -0.49 17.18
N TYR A 109 -17.13 -1.57 17.88
CA TYR A 109 -17.30 -2.92 17.33
C TYR A 109 -18.77 -3.31 17.17
N LYS A 110 -19.64 -2.97 18.12
CA LYS A 110 -21.08 -3.20 17.98
C LYS A 110 -21.66 -2.49 16.76
N LEU A 111 -21.30 -1.24 16.53
CA LEU A 111 -21.76 -0.48 15.37
C LEU A 111 -21.17 -1.01 14.06
N GLN A 112 -19.84 -1.19 14.01
CA GLN A 112 -19.11 -1.43 12.77
C GLN A 112 -18.98 -2.91 12.41
N ILE A 113 -19.34 -3.84 13.30
CA ILE A 113 -19.35 -5.28 13.04
C ILE A 113 -20.77 -5.81 13.16
N VAL A 114 -21.38 -5.73 14.34
CA VAL A 114 -22.69 -6.35 14.60
C VAL A 114 -23.79 -5.66 13.81
N GLN A 115 -23.98 -4.36 14.00
CA GLN A 115 -25.06 -3.61 13.36
C GLN A 115 -24.90 -3.59 11.84
N LEU A 116 -23.69 -3.40 11.31
CA LEU A 116 -23.40 -3.51 9.88
C LEU A 116 -23.85 -4.86 9.32
N SER A 117 -23.41 -5.96 9.92
CA SER A 117 -23.69 -7.30 9.41
C SER A 117 -25.18 -7.62 9.49
N VAL A 118 -25.83 -7.34 10.62
CA VAL A 118 -27.27 -7.59 10.82
C VAL A 118 -28.13 -6.76 9.88
N THR A 119 -27.79 -5.48 9.68
CA THR A 119 -28.54 -4.60 8.77
C THR A 119 -28.46 -5.10 7.34
N LEU A 120 -27.25 -5.46 6.89
CA LEU A 120 -27.01 -6.01 5.57
C LEU A 120 -27.70 -7.37 5.37
N GLY A 121 -27.62 -8.26 6.38
CA GLY A 121 -28.25 -9.58 6.36
C GLY A 121 -29.77 -9.52 6.30
N LYS A 122 -30.40 -8.60 7.05
CA LYS A 122 -31.86 -8.40 7.00
C LYS A 122 -32.32 -7.98 5.60
N GLU A 123 -31.61 -7.04 4.98
CA GLU A 123 -31.94 -6.61 3.62
C GLU A 123 -31.64 -7.72 2.59
N ALA A 124 -30.54 -8.45 2.72
CA ALA A 124 -30.21 -9.58 1.84
C ALA A 124 -31.29 -10.68 1.88
N ALA A 125 -31.76 -11.04 3.09
CA ALA A 125 -32.85 -11.99 3.27
C ALA A 125 -34.14 -11.49 2.62
N ARG A 126 -34.50 -10.21 2.84
CA ARG A 126 -35.68 -9.58 2.23
C ARG A 126 -35.64 -9.58 0.71
N ARG A 127 -34.45 -9.46 0.11
CA ARG A 127 -34.25 -9.47 -1.34
C ARG A 127 -34.16 -10.88 -1.93
N GLY A 128 -33.97 -11.90 -1.10
CA GLY A 128 -33.80 -13.29 -1.53
C GLY A 128 -32.46 -13.52 -2.23
N VAL A 129 -31.38 -12.98 -1.66
CA VAL A 129 -30.00 -13.19 -2.13
C VAL A 129 -29.67 -14.69 -2.08
N LYS A 130 -29.03 -15.21 -3.13
CA LYS A 130 -28.72 -16.63 -3.26
C LYS A 130 -27.55 -17.09 -2.40
N ALA A 131 -26.61 -16.21 -2.06
CA ALA A 131 -25.60 -16.51 -1.05
C ALA A 131 -25.19 -15.22 -0.32
N PHE A 132 -25.26 -15.25 1.01
CA PHE A 132 -24.73 -14.21 1.88
C PHE A 132 -23.49 -14.76 2.60
N VAL A 133 -22.33 -14.22 2.28
CA VAL A 133 -21.03 -14.66 2.83
C VAL A 133 -20.59 -13.69 3.91
N GLU A 134 -20.55 -14.16 5.16
CA GLU A 134 -20.00 -13.43 6.30
C GLU A 134 -18.56 -13.87 6.57
N VAL A 135 -17.64 -12.91 6.64
CA VAL A 135 -16.27 -13.18 7.08
C VAL A 135 -16.13 -12.91 8.58
N SER A 136 -15.79 -13.97 9.31
CA SER A 136 -15.50 -13.96 10.73
C SER A 136 -14.04 -14.36 11.00
N THR A 137 -13.70 -14.65 12.26
CA THR A 137 -12.35 -14.97 12.71
C THR A 137 -12.31 -16.26 13.50
N GLY A 138 -11.21 -17.01 13.38
CA GLY A 138 -10.91 -18.16 14.24
C GLY A 138 -10.67 -17.79 15.71
N MET A 139 -10.46 -16.50 16.03
CA MET A 139 -10.27 -16.03 17.40
C MET A 139 -11.54 -16.10 18.27
N VAL A 140 -12.64 -16.64 17.74
CA VAL A 140 -13.89 -16.95 18.47
C VAL A 140 -13.78 -18.23 19.29
N TYR A 141 -12.92 -19.17 18.91
CA TYR A 141 -12.74 -20.43 19.63
C TYR A 141 -12.06 -20.23 20.98
N ALA A 142 -12.30 -21.18 21.89
CA ALA A 142 -11.43 -21.32 23.04
C ALA A 142 -9.99 -21.62 22.58
N PRO A 143 -9.01 -20.81 23.02
CA PRO A 143 -7.62 -21.00 22.62
C PRO A 143 -7.09 -22.36 23.02
N ASP A 144 -6.46 -23.05 22.07
CA ASP A 144 -5.81 -24.34 22.26
C ASP A 144 -4.79 -24.52 21.13
N ARG A 145 -3.67 -25.17 21.44
CA ARG A 145 -2.66 -25.52 20.45
C ARG A 145 -3.18 -26.56 19.46
N LYS A 146 -4.06 -27.46 19.93
CA LYS A 146 -4.74 -28.41 19.06
C LYS A 146 -5.63 -27.63 18.09
N PRO A 147 -5.51 -27.88 16.76
CA PRO A 147 -6.35 -27.25 15.75
C PRO A 147 -7.84 -27.32 16.10
N ARG A 148 -8.51 -26.17 16.05
CA ARG A 148 -9.94 -26.03 16.35
C ARG A 148 -10.77 -26.35 15.11
N VAL A 149 -11.79 -27.18 15.29
CA VAL A 149 -12.80 -27.49 14.25
C VAL A 149 -14.08 -26.66 14.45
N GLU A 150 -15.02 -26.69 13.51
CA GLU A 150 -16.23 -25.85 13.53
C GLU A 150 -17.18 -26.14 14.70
N THR A 151 -17.16 -27.36 15.22
CA THR A 151 -17.99 -27.83 16.35
C THR A 151 -17.35 -27.60 17.72
N ASP A 152 -16.14 -27.03 17.75
CA ASP A 152 -15.41 -26.82 18.99
C ASP A 152 -15.95 -25.65 19.82
N LYS A 153 -15.65 -25.70 21.13
CA LYS A 153 -16.09 -24.69 22.11
C LYS A 153 -15.67 -23.27 21.72
N LEU A 154 -16.62 -22.33 21.86
CA LEU A 154 -16.42 -20.91 21.64
C LEU A 154 -16.11 -20.18 22.96
N LYS A 155 -15.08 -19.33 22.92
CA LYS A 155 -14.65 -18.46 24.02
C LYS A 155 -13.78 -17.35 23.41
N PRO A 156 -14.38 -16.34 22.76
CA PRO A 156 -13.65 -15.29 22.05
C PRO A 156 -12.71 -14.57 23.01
N TRP A 157 -11.46 -14.39 22.59
CA TRP A 157 -10.40 -13.85 23.45
C TRP A 157 -9.98 -12.41 23.08
N LEU A 158 -10.56 -11.86 22.01
CA LEU A 158 -10.50 -10.43 21.64
C LEU A 158 -11.90 -9.80 21.69
N LYS A 159 -11.95 -8.48 21.95
CA LYS A 159 -13.21 -7.71 21.90
C LYS A 159 -13.84 -7.77 20.52
N GLN A 160 -13.01 -7.66 19.49
CA GLN A 160 -13.42 -7.80 18.09
C GLN A 160 -13.99 -9.19 17.80
N ALA A 161 -13.32 -10.26 18.26
CA ALA A 161 -13.80 -11.64 18.09
C ALA A 161 -15.15 -11.86 18.78
N LYS A 162 -15.36 -11.24 19.95
CA LYS A 162 -16.66 -11.28 20.62
C LYS A 162 -17.76 -10.61 19.78
N ALA A 163 -17.49 -9.45 19.19
CA ALA A 163 -18.42 -8.79 18.29
C ALA A 163 -18.67 -9.58 16.99
N LYS A 164 -17.65 -10.27 16.46
CA LYS A 164 -17.81 -11.18 15.32
C LYS A 164 -18.71 -12.36 15.66
N LEU A 165 -18.51 -13.01 16.81
CA LEU A 165 -19.39 -14.09 17.27
C LEU A 165 -20.83 -13.62 17.52
N GLU A 166 -21.01 -12.42 18.04
CA GLU A 166 -22.32 -11.78 18.19
C GLU A 166 -22.99 -11.57 16.82
N ALA A 167 -22.25 -11.07 15.82
CA ALA A 167 -22.74 -10.93 14.45
C ALA A 167 -23.13 -12.27 13.82
N GLU A 168 -22.31 -13.32 13.97
CA GLU A 168 -22.63 -14.68 13.51
C GLU A 168 -23.97 -15.16 14.09
N SER A 169 -24.14 -14.99 15.41
CA SER A 169 -25.34 -15.43 16.13
C SER A 169 -26.60 -14.67 15.70
N GLU A 170 -26.48 -13.36 15.50
CA GLU A 170 -27.61 -12.53 15.06
C GLU A 170 -27.98 -12.79 13.60
N LEU A 171 -26.99 -12.96 12.70
CA LEU A 171 -27.22 -13.33 11.31
C LEU A 171 -27.92 -14.68 11.18
N ALA A 172 -27.50 -15.68 11.95
CA ALA A 172 -28.07 -17.02 11.93
C ALA A 172 -29.55 -17.05 12.34
N ARG A 173 -30.01 -16.05 13.09
CA ARG A 173 -31.42 -15.89 13.50
C ARG A 173 -32.29 -15.20 12.46
N ILE A 174 -31.72 -14.65 11.39
CA ILE A 174 -32.49 -13.94 10.34
C ILE A 174 -33.23 -14.94 9.46
N PRO A 175 -34.58 -14.96 9.47
CA PRO A 175 -35.33 -15.91 8.66
C PRO A 175 -35.08 -15.69 7.17
N GLY A 176 -34.81 -16.78 6.44
CA GLY A 176 -34.63 -16.76 4.99
C GLY A 176 -33.29 -16.19 4.51
N LEU A 177 -32.35 -15.87 5.40
CA LEU A 177 -31.00 -15.49 4.99
C LEU A 177 -30.22 -16.71 4.53
N ASN A 178 -29.75 -16.74 3.27
CA ASN A 178 -28.94 -17.84 2.77
C ASN A 178 -27.46 -17.68 3.18
N LEU A 179 -27.20 -17.81 4.48
CA LEU A 179 -25.94 -17.50 5.15
C LEU A 179 -24.89 -18.62 5.04
N VAL A 180 -23.65 -18.25 4.74
CA VAL A 180 -22.44 -19.05 4.99
C VAL A 180 -21.40 -18.18 5.72
N ILE A 181 -20.73 -18.76 6.71
CA ILE A 181 -19.76 -18.06 7.56
C ILE A 181 -18.37 -18.67 7.33
N LEU A 182 -17.39 -17.82 7.04
CA LEU A 182 -15.99 -18.22 6.92
C LEU A 182 -15.17 -17.64 8.08
N ARG A 183 -14.58 -18.49 8.91
CA ARG A 183 -13.71 -18.09 10.02
C ARG A 183 -12.26 -18.12 9.56
N LEU A 184 -11.65 -16.94 9.50
CA LEU A 184 -10.28 -16.78 9.01
C LEU A 184 -9.27 -16.68 10.17
N PRO A 185 -8.05 -17.21 10.00
CA PRO A 185 -6.91 -16.92 10.85
C PRO A 185 -6.25 -15.60 10.39
N HIS A 186 -4.94 -15.43 10.58
CA HIS A 186 -4.25 -14.26 10.02
C HIS A 186 -4.13 -14.37 8.49
N VAL A 187 -4.80 -13.46 7.77
CA VAL A 187 -4.65 -13.36 6.32
C VAL A 187 -3.37 -12.60 5.99
N TYR A 188 -2.53 -13.13 5.11
CA TYR A 188 -1.27 -12.51 4.70
C TYR A 188 -1.10 -12.50 3.17
N GLY A 189 -0.18 -11.68 2.67
CA GLY A 189 0.11 -11.54 1.25
C GLY A 189 0.52 -10.11 0.86
N PRO A 190 0.71 -9.81 -0.43
CA PRO A 190 1.03 -8.47 -0.88
C PRO A 190 0.02 -7.43 -0.38
N TYR A 191 0.49 -6.24 0.00
CA TYR A 191 -0.32 -5.16 0.59
C TYR A 191 -0.91 -5.45 1.97
N ASP A 192 -0.54 -6.56 2.62
CA ASP A 192 -0.85 -6.80 4.03
C ASP A 192 -0.33 -5.64 4.90
N ALA A 193 -1.15 -5.25 5.88
CA ALA A 193 -0.80 -4.31 6.94
C ALA A 193 -1.14 -4.88 8.34
N GLY A 194 -1.50 -6.15 8.38
CA GLY A 194 -1.86 -6.90 9.57
C GLY A 194 -0.63 -7.45 10.30
N PHE A 195 -0.85 -8.57 10.98
CA PHE A 195 0.11 -9.12 11.93
C PHE A 195 1.45 -9.51 11.28
N ILE A 196 1.42 -10.15 10.11
CA ILE A 196 2.63 -10.59 9.42
C ILE A 196 3.43 -9.38 8.93
N ALA A 197 2.78 -8.41 8.29
CA ALA A 197 3.45 -7.16 7.88
C ALA A 197 4.12 -6.42 9.06
N LYS A 198 3.45 -6.30 10.21
CA LYS A 198 4.02 -5.70 11.43
C LYS A 198 5.27 -6.43 11.91
N ALA A 199 5.23 -7.76 11.91
CA ALA A 199 6.39 -8.59 12.26
C ALA A 199 7.58 -8.38 11.31
N LEU A 200 7.33 -8.23 10.00
CA LEU A 200 8.37 -7.94 9.01
C LEU A 200 8.96 -6.53 9.20
N CYS A 201 8.13 -5.53 9.50
CA CYS A 201 8.59 -4.18 9.84
C CYS A 201 9.48 -4.20 11.10
N LEU A 202 9.05 -4.91 12.14
CA LEU A 202 9.82 -5.08 13.38
C LEU A 202 11.17 -5.75 13.09
N ALA A 203 11.18 -6.81 12.28
CA ALA A 203 12.42 -7.47 11.86
C ALA A 203 13.37 -6.53 11.13
N ARG A 204 12.85 -5.68 10.24
CA ARG A 204 13.68 -4.69 9.53
C ARG A 204 14.32 -3.67 10.47
N VAL A 205 13.61 -3.22 11.51
CA VAL A 205 14.17 -2.34 12.55
C VAL A 205 15.34 -3.02 13.26
N TYR A 206 15.15 -4.25 13.74
CA TYR A 206 16.19 -5.00 14.44
C TYR A 206 17.40 -5.34 13.56
N GLN A 207 17.15 -5.62 12.27
CA GLN A 207 18.22 -5.80 11.28
C GLN A 207 19.08 -4.56 11.15
N ASP A 208 18.46 -3.39 11.10
CA ASP A 208 19.18 -2.12 10.97
C ASP A 208 20.02 -1.78 12.21
N GLU A 209 19.46 -2.02 13.39
CA GLU A 209 20.17 -1.82 14.65
C GLU A 209 21.25 -2.89 14.92
N GLY A 210 21.33 -3.95 14.11
CA GLY A 210 22.23 -5.09 14.32
C GLY A 210 21.91 -5.88 15.60
N LYS A 211 20.65 -5.87 16.05
CA LYS A 211 20.19 -6.53 17.28
C LYS A 211 19.57 -7.89 16.97
N GLU A 212 19.63 -8.79 17.95
CA GLU A 212 18.86 -10.04 17.93
C GLU A 212 17.38 -9.73 18.20
N LEU A 213 16.48 -10.23 17.34
CA LEU A 213 15.03 -10.12 17.56
C LEU A 213 14.55 -11.26 18.45
N LYS A 214 14.11 -10.93 19.67
CA LYS A 214 13.55 -11.91 20.61
C LYS A 214 12.04 -11.85 20.68
N TRP A 215 11.39 -12.92 20.23
CA TRP A 215 9.96 -13.12 20.30
C TRP A 215 9.47 -13.31 21.74
N LEU A 216 8.32 -12.71 22.07
CA LEU A 216 7.85 -12.63 23.46
C LEU A 216 7.42 -13.97 24.06
N TRP A 217 6.84 -14.84 23.24
CA TRP A 217 6.30 -16.14 23.66
C TRP A 217 7.15 -17.28 23.12
N THR A 218 6.69 -18.50 23.25
CA THR A 218 7.43 -19.71 22.89
C THR A 218 7.29 -20.04 21.40
N GLU A 219 8.25 -20.79 20.85
CA GLU A 219 8.29 -21.18 19.43
C GLU A 219 7.06 -21.97 18.95
N ASP A 220 6.38 -22.62 19.88
CA ASP A 220 5.22 -23.49 19.68
C ASP A 220 3.87 -22.76 19.78
N LEU A 221 3.87 -21.45 20.05
CA LEU A 221 2.65 -20.64 20.02
C LEU A 221 2.08 -20.60 18.59
N ARG A 222 0.85 -21.10 18.42
CA ARG A 222 0.18 -21.15 17.11
C ARG A 222 -0.37 -19.79 16.70
N ILE A 223 -0.07 -19.40 15.47
CA ILE A 223 -0.47 -18.15 14.81
C ILE A 223 -0.85 -18.47 13.37
N ASN A 224 -1.74 -19.44 13.17
CA ASN A 224 -2.07 -19.95 11.84
C ASN A 224 -2.39 -18.83 10.83
N THR A 225 -2.21 -19.15 9.56
CA THR A 225 -2.31 -18.18 8.47
C THR A 225 -3.18 -18.70 7.33
N VAL A 226 -3.51 -17.80 6.42
CA VAL A 226 -3.99 -18.14 5.08
C VAL A 226 -3.56 -17.05 4.10
N HIS A 227 -3.13 -17.43 2.89
CA HIS A 227 -2.75 -16.46 1.87
C HIS A 227 -3.99 -15.72 1.33
N ILE A 228 -3.83 -14.45 0.94
CA ILE A 228 -4.91 -13.59 0.43
C ILE A 228 -5.58 -14.18 -0.82
N ASP A 229 -4.79 -14.75 -1.73
CA ASP A 229 -5.31 -15.40 -2.95
C ASP A 229 -6.23 -16.58 -2.62
N ASP A 230 -5.82 -17.46 -1.71
CA ASP A 230 -6.66 -18.58 -1.27
C ASP A 230 -7.88 -18.11 -0.48
N THR A 231 -7.75 -17.01 0.27
CA THR A 231 -8.87 -16.40 0.99
C THR A 231 -9.97 -15.97 0.03
N VAL A 232 -9.64 -15.25 -1.06
CA VAL A 232 -10.65 -14.76 -2.01
C VAL A 232 -11.20 -15.86 -2.92
N ARG A 233 -10.40 -16.88 -3.23
CA ARG A 233 -10.88 -18.11 -3.88
C ARG A 233 -11.88 -18.86 -2.99
N ALA A 234 -11.56 -19.04 -1.70
CA ALA A 234 -12.43 -19.70 -0.74
C ALA A 234 -13.76 -18.95 -0.55
N LEU A 235 -13.72 -17.61 -0.49
CA LEU A 235 -14.94 -16.78 -0.47
C LEU A 235 -15.85 -17.09 -1.66
N TRP A 236 -15.28 -17.09 -2.86
CA TRP A 236 -16.02 -17.36 -4.09
C TRP A 236 -16.63 -18.77 -4.12
N GLU A 237 -15.83 -19.79 -3.81
CA GLU A 237 -16.30 -21.18 -3.80
C GLU A 237 -17.35 -21.44 -2.70
N ALA A 238 -17.23 -20.77 -1.54
CA ALA A 238 -18.25 -20.82 -0.50
C ALA A 238 -19.59 -20.22 -0.97
N ALA A 239 -19.57 -19.11 -1.73
CA ALA A 239 -20.79 -18.51 -2.30
C ALA A 239 -21.49 -19.46 -3.29
N LYS A 240 -20.71 -20.03 -4.22
CA LYS A 240 -21.21 -21.02 -5.19
C LYS A 240 -21.79 -22.24 -4.49
N TRP A 241 -21.08 -22.77 -3.49
CA TRP A 241 -21.54 -23.93 -2.74
C TRP A 241 -22.83 -23.60 -1.97
N ARG A 242 -22.91 -22.42 -1.34
CA ARG A 242 -24.08 -22.00 -0.55
C ARG A 242 -25.34 -21.75 -1.39
N GLU A 243 -25.20 -21.34 -2.65
CA GLU A 243 -26.34 -21.18 -3.56
C GLU A 243 -27.15 -22.48 -3.70
N VAL A 244 -26.47 -23.63 -3.69
CA VAL A 244 -27.09 -24.94 -3.96
C VAL A 244 -27.21 -25.85 -2.72
N HIS A 245 -26.55 -25.51 -1.60
CA HIS A 245 -26.59 -26.30 -0.36
C HIS A 245 -27.12 -25.50 0.84
N SER A 246 -28.08 -26.07 1.55
CA SER A 246 -28.70 -25.45 2.73
C SER A 246 -27.97 -25.74 4.04
N THR A 247 -27.27 -26.88 4.15
CA THR A 247 -26.62 -27.34 5.40
C THR A 247 -25.34 -28.10 5.06
N VAL A 248 -24.42 -28.20 6.03
CA VAL A 248 -23.26 -29.10 5.93
C VAL A 248 -23.75 -30.56 6.09
N PRO A 249 -23.29 -31.52 5.27
CA PRO A 249 -23.68 -32.92 5.41
C PRO A 249 -23.29 -33.49 6.80
N ASP A 250 -24.23 -34.17 7.47
CA ASP A 250 -24.06 -34.68 8.86
C ASP A 250 -22.80 -35.56 9.06
N GLY A 251 -22.37 -36.28 8.02
CA GLY A 251 -21.18 -37.14 8.06
C GLY A 251 -19.84 -36.43 7.80
N ALA A 252 -19.86 -35.15 7.43
CA ALA A 252 -18.65 -34.39 7.12
C ALA A 252 -18.03 -33.73 8.36
N LEU A 253 -18.84 -33.46 9.39
CA LEU A 253 -18.39 -32.80 10.62
C LEU A 253 -17.50 -33.72 11.44
N LEU A 254 -16.31 -33.23 11.80
CA LEU A 254 -15.42 -33.94 12.71
C LEU A 254 -15.98 -33.88 14.15
N PRO A 255 -15.98 -35.01 14.89
CA PRO A 255 -16.46 -35.02 16.27
C PRO A 255 -15.54 -34.18 17.17
N SER A 256 -16.13 -33.31 17.99
CA SER A 256 -15.37 -32.52 18.96
C SER A 256 -14.66 -33.44 19.98
N GLY A 257 -13.41 -33.13 20.30
CA GLY A 257 -12.62 -33.92 21.24
C GLY A 257 -13.16 -33.78 22.66
N ARG A 258 -13.96 -34.76 23.12
CA ARG A 258 -14.61 -34.85 24.45
C ARG A 258 -15.39 -33.58 24.87
N ARG A 259 -16.72 -33.72 25.02
CA ARG A 259 -17.52 -32.80 25.85
C ARG A 259 -16.84 -32.65 27.20
N SER A 260 -16.29 -31.47 27.48
CA SER A 260 -15.79 -31.09 28.79
C SER A 260 -16.94 -31.18 29.78
N THR A 261 -17.01 -32.29 30.51
CA THR A 261 -17.83 -32.42 31.71
C THR A 261 -17.19 -31.51 32.75
N LEU A 262 -17.67 -30.26 32.87
CA LEU A 262 -17.68 -29.39 34.07
C LEU A 262 -17.72 -27.89 33.67
N SER A 263 -18.88 -27.28 33.92
CA SER A 263 -19.12 -25.90 34.40
C SER A 263 -18.24 -24.72 33.95
N SER A 264 -17.70 -24.68 32.73
CA SER A 264 -16.94 -23.53 32.25
C SER A 264 -17.75 -22.69 31.26
N LYS A 265 -18.19 -21.50 31.70
CA LYS A 265 -18.87 -20.44 30.92
C LYS A 265 -18.19 -20.23 29.55
N GLY A 266 -18.74 -20.80 28.49
CA GLY A 266 -18.39 -20.51 27.09
C GLY A 266 -19.66 -20.11 26.35
N ASP A 267 -19.50 -19.47 25.20
CA ASP A 267 -20.64 -19.03 24.39
C ASP A 267 -21.17 -20.18 23.54
N ASP A 268 -22.48 -20.20 23.29
CA ASP A 268 -23.11 -21.19 22.41
C ASP A 268 -22.80 -20.86 20.94
N PRO A 269 -22.67 -21.87 20.05
CA PRO A 269 -22.54 -21.63 18.62
C PRO A 269 -23.80 -20.96 18.03
N PRO A 270 -23.68 -20.29 16.87
CA PRO A 270 -24.82 -19.76 16.15
C PRO A 270 -25.91 -20.84 15.96
N THR A 271 -27.17 -20.46 16.20
CA THR A 271 -28.33 -21.37 16.13
C THR A 271 -28.85 -21.51 14.71
N GLY A 272 -29.40 -22.67 14.37
CA GLY A 272 -29.85 -22.97 13.00
C GLY A 272 -28.68 -23.53 12.21
N ASP A 273 -28.93 -24.52 11.35
CA ASP A 273 -27.92 -25.33 10.63
C ASP A 273 -27.13 -24.52 9.58
N VAL A 274 -26.53 -23.40 10.00
CA VAL A 274 -25.74 -22.47 9.19
C VAL A 274 -24.38 -23.12 8.91
N PRO A 275 -23.98 -23.22 7.64
CA PRO A 275 -22.64 -23.66 7.26
C PRO A 275 -21.60 -22.67 7.74
N ILE A 276 -20.70 -23.18 8.57
CA ILE A 276 -19.52 -22.48 9.07
C ILE A 276 -18.33 -23.29 8.56
N PHE A 277 -17.30 -22.60 8.05
CA PHE A 277 -16.05 -23.22 7.63
C PHE A 277 -14.85 -22.43 8.15
N ASN A 278 -13.85 -23.14 8.65
CA ASN A 278 -12.53 -22.58 8.87
C ASN A 278 -11.75 -22.57 7.54
N ILE A 279 -11.09 -21.45 7.24
CA ILE A 279 -10.22 -21.36 6.06
C ILE A 279 -8.80 -21.10 6.53
N VAL A 280 -7.94 -22.10 6.45
CA VAL A 280 -6.56 -22.04 6.97
C VAL A 280 -5.63 -22.83 6.05
N ASP A 281 -4.42 -22.32 5.83
CA ASP A 281 -3.40 -23.06 5.07
C ASP A 281 -2.86 -24.27 5.86
N HIS A 282 -2.13 -25.16 5.19
CA HIS A 282 -1.56 -26.37 5.81
C HIS A 282 -0.19 -26.11 6.46
N GLY A 283 0.26 -24.86 6.53
CA GLY A 283 1.58 -24.51 7.07
C GLY A 283 1.69 -24.64 8.59
N GLU A 284 0.56 -24.79 9.29
CA GLU A 284 0.48 -24.84 10.76
C GLU A 284 1.27 -23.72 11.46
N THR A 285 1.29 -22.52 10.87
CA THR A 285 2.18 -21.42 11.28
C THR A 285 2.23 -21.22 12.79
N SER A 286 3.44 -21.23 13.34
CA SER A 286 3.75 -20.89 14.73
C SER A 286 4.72 -19.70 14.81
N GLN A 287 4.91 -19.17 16.02
CA GLN A 287 5.90 -18.12 16.24
C GLN A 287 7.31 -18.58 15.89
N GLY A 288 7.62 -19.87 16.10
CA GLY A 288 8.85 -20.52 15.63
C GLY A 288 9.01 -20.50 14.12
N VAL A 289 7.97 -20.88 13.38
CA VAL A 289 7.99 -20.83 11.90
C VAL A 289 8.24 -19.40 11.42
N LEU A 290 7.54 -18.42 11.98
CA LEU A 290 7.72 -17.01 11.61
C LEU A 290 9.10 -16.49 11.99
N ALA A 291 9.63 -16.87 13.16
CA ALA A 291 10.98 -16.52 13.60
C ALA A 291 12.04 -17.02 12.62
N ASP A 292 11.94 -18.28 12.22
CA ASP A 292 12.84 -18.91 11.25
C ASP A 292 12.82 -18.23 9.89
N ILE A 293 11.62 -17.86 9.42
CA ILE A 293 11.47 -17.15 8.14
C ILE A 293 12.09 -15.75 8.24
N VAL A 294 11.77 -15.01 9.30
CA VAL A 294 12.33 -13.68 9.55
C VAL A 294 13.86 -13.73 9.61
N ALA A 295 14.44 -14.69 10.32
CA ALA A 295 15.89 -14.88 10.40
C ALA A 295 16.51 -15.07 9.01
N LYS A 296 15.88 -15.88 8.14
CA LYS A 296 16.37 -16.17 6.79
C LYS A 296 16.14 -15.03 5.80
N VAL A 297 15.04 -14.28 5.94
CA VAL A 297 14.68 -13.18 5.04
C VAL A 297 15.52 -11.95 5.32
N PHE A 298 15.70 -11.60 6.60
CA PHE A 298 16.43 -10.40 7.02
C PHE A 298 17.87 -10.69 7.43
N ASP A 299 18.33 -11.95 7.39
CA ASP A 299 19.69 -12.33 7.82
C ASP A 299 20.01 -11.79 9.23
N ILE A 300 19.07 -12.00 10.16
CA ILE A 300 19.19 -11.59 11.56
C ILE A 300 19.13 -12.80 12.49
N LYS A 301 19.73 -12.66 13.67
CA LYS A 301 19.52 -13.62 14.75
C LYS A 301 18.13 -13.42 15.34
N THR A 302 17.41 -14.53 15.51
CA THR A 302 16.13 -14.55 16.23
C THR A 302 16.20 -15.50 17.40
N GLY A 303 15.45 -15.20 18.47
CA GLY A 303 15.33 -16.04 19.64
C GLY A 303 14.00 -15.83 20.35
N PHE A 304 13.86 -16.40 21.54
CA PHE A 304 12.65 -16.26 22.38
C PHE A 304 13.02 -15.69 23.75
N GLN A 305 12.12 -14.92 24.34
CA GLN A 305 12.29 -14.42 25.69
C GLN A 305 12.29 -15.58 26.70
N GLY A 306 13.08 -15.46 27.77
CA GLY A 306 13.11 -16.47 28.83
C GLY A 306 11.80 -16.51 29.61
N SER A 307 11.47 -17.67 30.19
CA SER A 307 10.18 -17.92 30.87
C SER A 307 9.84 -16.89 31.96
N LEU A 308 10.83 -16.33 32.65
CA LEU A 308 10.66 -15.27 33.65
C LEU A 308 10.22 -13.93 33.02
N ILE A 309 10.81 -13.54 31.88
CA ILE A 309 10.45 -12.31 31.17
C ILE A 309 9.05 -12.45 30.57
N SER A 310 8.74 -13.60 29.99
CA SER A 310 7.40 -13.89 29.47
C SER A 310 6.34 -13.88 30.59
N GLN A 311 6.65 -14.43 31.78
CA GLN A 311 5.74 -14.35 32.93
C GLN A 311 5.53 -12.92 33.42
N PHE A 312 6.59 -12.11 33.48
CA PHE A 312 6.47 -10.69 33.82
C PHE A 312 5.64 -9.93 32.78
N ALA A 313 5.86 -10.19 31.49
CA ALA A 313 5.09 -9.60 30.40
C ALA A 313 3.61 -10.02 30.44
N LYS A 314 3.28 -11.25 30.86
CA LYS A 314 1.86 -11.64 31.09
C LYS A 314 1.17 -10.79 32.14
N LEU A 315 1.90 -10.38 33.18
CA LEU A 315 1.37 -9.57 34.27
C LEU A 315 1.36 -8.07 33.95
N ASN A 316 2.20 -7.63 33.01
CA ASN A 316 2.39 -6.21 32.68
C ASN A 316 2.51 -5.96 31.17
N LEU A 317 1.64 -6.60 30.38
CA LEU A 317 1.73 -6.58 28.92
C LEU A 317 1.59 -5.16 28.36
N GLU A 318 0.82 -4.29 29.03
CA GLU A 318 0.64 -2.91 28.59
C GLU A 318 1.97 -2.16 28.57
N ASN A 319 2.68 -2.11 29.70
CA ASN A 319 3.97 -1.43 29.77
C ASN A 319 5.02 -2.06 28.84
N VAL A 320 5.05 -3.40 28.73
CA VAL A 320 6.02 -4.07 27.82
C VAL A 320 5.77 -3.68 26.37
N VAL A 321 4.51 -3.55 25.95
CA VAL A 321 4.17 -3.15 24.58
C VAL A 321 4.47 -1.67 24.35
N ASP A 322 4.22 -0.82 25.35
CA ASP A 322 4.55 0.60 25.28
C ASP A 322 6.07 0.81 25.17
N ASP A 323 6.86 0.16 26.03
CA ASP A 323 8.34 0.20 26.00
C ASP A 323 8.88 -0.27 24.63
N VAL A 324 8.39 -1.41 24.12
CA VAL A 324 8.81 -1.92 22.81
C VAL A 324 8.42 -0.96 21.68
N ASN A 325 7.22 -0.36 21.73
CA ASN A 325 6.81 0.63 20.73
C ASN A 325 7.67 1.90 20.79
N GLU A 326 8.02 2.38 21.99
CA GLU A 326 8.93 3.52 22.18
C GLU A 326 10.31 3.24 21.56
N ASP A 327 10.83 2.03 21.74
CA ASP A 327 12.14 1.62 21.24
C ASP A 327 12.17 1.39 19.72
N ILE A 328 11.08 0.99 19.07
CA ILE A 328 11.08 0.62 17.63
C ILE A 328 10.55 1.69 16.70
N LEU A 329 9.67 2.58 17.17
CA LEU A 329 9.01 3.56 16.29
C LEU A 329 9.98 4.63 15.80
N GLN A 330 10.90 5.08 16.65
CA GLN A 330 11.89 6.07 16.25
C GLN A 330 12.91 5.48 15.26
N PRO A 331 13.54 4.32 15.50
CA PRO A 331 14.41 3.69 14.50
C PRO A 331 13.69 3.36 13.18
N TRP A 332 12.40 2.99 13.23
CA TRP A 332 11.60 2.82 12.01
C TRP A 332 11.42 4.13 11.23
N ALA A 333 11.13 5.22 11.93
CA ALA A 333 11.06 6.54 11.31
C ALA A 333 12.42 6.92 10.70
N ASP A 334 13.52 6.68 11.42
CA ASP A 334 14.89 6.94 10.96
C ASP A 334 15.24 6.11 9.71
N LEU A 335 14.81 4.84 9.67
CA LEU A 335 14.95 3.94 8.53
C LEU A 335 14.22 4.45 7.28
N LEU A 336 12.94 4.81 7.43
CA LEU A 336 12.15 5.39 6.36
C LEU A 336 12.80 6.69 5.86
N GLU A 337 13.31 7.48 6.80
CA GLU A 337 13.98 8.74 6.56
C GLU A 337 15.34 8.58 5.85
N GLU A 338 16.13 7.55 6.18
CA GLU A 338 17.40 7.19 5.53
C GLU A 338 17.16 6.73 4.09
N LYS A 339 16.14 5.90 3.87
CA LYS A 339 15.79 5.40 2.53
C LYS A 339 14.99 6.40 1.68
N GLY A 340 14.68 7.58 2.22
CA GLY A 340 13.96 8.64 1.51
C GLY A 340 12.49 8.30 1.22
N ILE A 341 11.88 7.42 2.03
CA ILE A 341 10.47 7.08 1.95
C ILE A 341 9.67 8.19 2.65
N THR A 342 9.18 9.14 1.85
CA THR A 342 8.50 10.36 2.36
C THR A 342 6.99 10.21 2.53
N ARG A 343 6.41 9.11 2.02
CA ARG A 343 4.99 8.76 2.17
C ARG A 343 4.88 7.30 2.58
N PRO A 344 5.15 6.96 3.86
CA PRO A 344 4.98 5.59 4.31
C PRO A 344 3.53 5.16 4.08
N GLY A 345 3.38 3.94 3.56
CA GLY A 345 2.09 3.27 3.42
C GLY A 345 1.52 2.88 4.79
N PRO A 346 0.52 1.98 4.85
CA PRO A 346 -0.04 1.50 6.11
C PRO A 346 0.92 0.60 6.92
N LEU A 347 2.14 0.35 6.42
CA LEU A 347 3.16 -0.46 7.07
C LEU A 347 3.76 0.27 8.27
N SER A 348 3.71 -0.38 9.43
CA SER A 348 4.26 0.12 10.67
C SER A 348 4.66 -1.06 11.55
N PRO A 349 5.78 -0.99 12.30
CA PRO A 349 6.13 -1.98 13.31
C PRO A 349 5.31 -1.81 14.60
N PHE A 350 4.41 -0.80 14.68
CA PHE A 350 3.58 -0.58 15.86
C PHE A 350 2.81 -1.83 16.25
N LEU A 351 2.98 -2.27 17.49
CA LEU A 351 2.35 -3.47 18.02
C LEU A 351 1.17 -3.09 18.91
N GLU A 352 -0.03 -3.50 18.54
CA GLU A 352 -1.18 -3.41 19.41
C GLU A 352 -1.14 -4.54 20.44
N LYS A 353 -1.39 -4.20 21.70
CA LYS A 353 -1.42 -5.15 22.83
C LYS A 353 -2.29 -6.39 22.59
N GLU A 354 -3.41 -6.23 21.89
CA GLU A 354 -4.34 -7.32 21.61
C GLU A 354 -3.74 -8.39 20.68
N LEU A 355 -2.78 -8.03 19.83
CA LEU A 355 -2.08 -8.94 18.92
C LEU A 355 -0.95 -9.72 19.59
N LEU A 356 -0.51 -9.29 20.78
CA LEU A 356 0.62 -9.89 21.50
C LEU A 356 0.18 -10.76 22.68
N LYS A 357 -1.08 -11.18 22.75
CA LYS A 357 -1.53 -12.11 23.79
C LYS A 357 -0.88 -13.48 23.61
N ASP A 358 -0.46 -14.10 24.72
CA ASP A 358 -0.01 -15.49 24.74
C ASP A 358 -1.21 -16.43 24.61
N THR A 359 -1.68 -16.62 23.38
CA THR A 359 -2.93 -17.30 23.11
C THR A 359 -2.90 -17.97 21.73
N ASP A 360 -3.03 -19.29 21.68
CA ASP A 360 -2.98 -20.05 20.44
C ASP A 360 -4.15 -19.73 19.49
N LEU A 361 -3.83 -19.38 18.24
CA LEU A 361 -4.72 -19.39 17.09
C LEU A 361 -4.36 -20.60 16.21
N SER A 362 -5.09 -21.70 16.42
CA SER A 362 -4.88 -22.97 15.74
C SER A 362 -6.20 -23.44 15.12
N LEU A 363 -6.28 -23.58 13.80
CA LEU A 363 -7.51 -23.94 13.08
C LEU A 363 -7.30 -25.20 12.25
N ASP A 364 -8.39 -25.94 12.04
CA ASP A 364 -8.47 -27.05 11.09
C ASP A 364 -9.47 -26.68 9.99
N GLY A 365 -9.00 -26.61 8.73
CA GLY A 365 -9.77 -26.26 7.55
C GLY A 365 -10.31 -27.46 6.75
N THR A 366 -10.08 -28.69 7.23
CA THR A 366 -10.37 -29.93 6.50
C THR A 366 -11.85 -30.04 6.09
N LEU A 367 -12.77 -29.46 6.86
CA LEU A 367 -14.20 -29.49 6.53
C LEU A 367 -14.48 -28.81 5.19
N PHE A 368 -13.87 -27.64 4.94
CA PHE A 368 -14.07 -26.88 3.70
C PHE A 368 -13.55 -27.65 2.50
N GLU A 369 -12.35 -28.23 2.59
CA GLU A 369 -11.76 -29.06 1.53
C GLU A 369 -12.66 -30.27 1.20
N LYS A 370 -13.19 -30.97 2.22
CA LYS A 370 -14.04 -32.14 2.03
C LYS A 370 -15.42 -31.81 1.46
N VAL A 371 -16.04 -30.73 1.93
CA VAL A 371 -17.44 -30.40 1.61
C VAL A 371 -17.55 -29.59 0.32
N VAL A 372 -16.58 -28.71 0.07
CA VAL A 372 -16.56 -27.81 -1.09
C VAL A 372 -15.63 -28.32 -2.20
N GLY A 373 -14.69 -29.21 -1.90
CA GLY A 373 -13.68 -29.67 -2.87
C GLY A 373 -12.61 -28.62 -3.13
N PHE A 374 -12.33 -27.76 -2.14
CA PHE A 374 -11.38 -26.66 -2.28
C PHE A 374 -9.93 -27.15 -2.20
N GLU A 375 -9.08 -26.68 -3.10
CA GLU A 375 -7.64 -26.93 -3.10
C GLU A 375 -6.86 -25.61 -2.96
N TYR A 376 -6.04 -25.52 -1.91
CA TYR A 376 -5.18 -24.37 -1.65
C TYR A 376 -4.06 -24.29 -2.68
N GLN A 377 -3.87 -23.11 -3.28
CA GLN A 377 -2.73 -22.84 -4.17
C GLN A 377 -1.46 -22.49 -3.40
N ARG A 378 -1.60 -22.00 -2.17
CA ARG A 378 -0.53 -21.67 -1.23
C ARG A 378 -0.68 -22.50 0.05
N GLY A 379 -1.00 -23.79 -0.12
CA GLY A 379 -1.29 -24.71 0.98
C GLY A 379 -0.10 -24.90 1.92
N GLU A 380 1.12 -24.73 1.43
CA GLU A 380 2.35 -24.77 2.23
C GLU A 380 2.44 -23.67 3.30
N GLY A 381 1.58 -22.64 3.23
CA GLY A 381 1.52 -21.53 4.15
C GLY A 381 2.70 -20.58 4.02
N LEU A 382 3.12 -20.00 5.15
CA LEU A 382 4.22 -19.04 5.17
C LEU A 382 5.55 -19.72 4.82
N THR A 383 6.21 -19.21 3.78
CA THR A 383 7.55 -19.64 3.36
C THR A 383 8.45 -18.43 3.15
N VAL A 384 9.77 -18.67 3.14
CA VAL A 384 10.75 -17.62 2.82
C VAL A 384 10.49 -17.02 1.43
N ASP A 385 10.13 -17.84 0.45
CA ASP A 385 9.88 -17.39 -0.92
C ASP A 385 8.60 -16.54 -1.01
N ASN A 386 7.52 -16.96 -0.33
CA ASN A 386 6.27 -16.20 -0.27
C ASN A 386 6.48 -14.83 0.42
N ILE A 387 7.26 -14.78 1.51
CA ILE A 387 7.59 -13.51 2.17
C ILE A 387 8.51 -12.62 1.32
N LYS A 388 9.53 -13.19 0.65
CA LYS A 388 10.40 -12.40 -0.24
C LYS A 388 9.62 -11.80 -1.41
N ALA A 389 8.68 -12.57 -1.98
CA ALA A 389 7.79 -12.07 -3.02
C ALA A 389 6.90 -10.90 -2.54
N MET A 390 6.63 -10.78 -1.23
CA MET A 390 5.94 -9.63 -0.65
C MET A 390 6.82 -8.37 -0.51
N ILE A 391 8.15 -8.52 -0.41
CA ILE A 391 9.07 -7.43 -0.02
C ILE A 391 9.73 -6.72 -1.22
N ASP A 392 10.20 -7.43 -2.26
CA ASP A 392 11.12 -6.84 -3.25
C ASP A 392 10.41 -6.35 -4.57
N ARG A 393 10.63 -5.09 -5.02
CA ARG A 393 10.01 -4.41 -6.22
C ARG A 393 10.99 -3.55 -7.11
N GLY A 394 10.82 -3.32 -8.45
CA GLY A 394 11.93 -3.43 -9.47
C GLY A 394 11.92 -2.71 -10.81
N ILE A 395 11.34 -1.54 -10.83
CA ILE A 395 10.85 -0.93 -12.06
C ILE A 395 11.91 -0.60 -13.12
N GLY A 396 13.10 -0.14 -12.72
CA GLY A 396 14.10 0.39 -13.66
C GLY A 396 14.69 -0.63 -14.63
N THR A 397 14.67 -1.92 -14.27
CA THR A 397 15.43 -2.93 -14.98
C THR A 397 14.67 -3.52 -16.17
N ILE A 398 13.36 -3.74 -16.08
CA ILE A 398 12.57 -4.21 -17.25
C ILE A 398 12.50 -3.13 -18.32
N THR A 399 12.41 -1.86 -17.92
CA THR A 399 12.46 -0.71 -18.83
C THR A 399 13.77 -0.66 -19.61
N ALA A 400 14.90 -0.88 -18.93
CA ALA A 400 16.20 -0.94 -19.56
C ALA A 400 16.34 -2.16 -20.51
N LEU A 401 15.80 -3.32 -20.13
CA LEU A 401 15.76 -4.53 -20.95
C LEU A 401 14.98 -4.30 -22.25
N ASN A 402 13.77 -3.74 -22.16
CA ASN A 402 12.91 -3.54 -23.33
C ASN A 402 13.53 -2.59 -24.36
N LEU A 403 14.14 -1.48 -23.91
CA LEU A 403 14.84 -0.55 -24.78
C LEU A 403 15.98 -1.23 -25.54
N GLU A 404 16.77 -2.02 -24.84
CA GLU A 404 17.96 -2.63 -25.45
C GLU A 404 17.63 -3.80 -26.38
N LEU A 405 16.57 -4.56 -26.10
CA LEU A 405 16.06 -5.61 -26.98
C LEU A 405 15.46 -5.05 -28.29
N SER A 406 15.21 -3.75 -28.39
CA SER A 406 14.84 -3.12 -29.67
C SER A 406 15.97 -3.18 -30.71
N GLY A 407 17.22 -3.30 -30.27
CA GLY A 407 18.40 -3.25 -31.14
C GLY A 407 18.70 -1.87 -31.74
N GLU A 408 17.89 -0.85 -31.45
CA GLU A 408 18.01 0.50 -32.01
C GLU A 408 18.66 1.50 -31.05
N CYS A 409 18.91 1.12 -29.79
CA CYS A 409 19.52 2.01 -28.80
C CYS A 409 20.46 1.27 -27.83
N ALA A 410 21.48 2.00 -27.36
CA ALA A 410 22.37 1.60 -26.29
C ALA A 410 21.87 2.18 -24.96
N VAL A 411 21.69 1.35 -23.94
CA VAL A 411 21.11 1.76 -22.66
C VAL A 411 22.19 1.91 -21.60
N THR A 412 22.29 3.10 -21.00
CA THR A 412 23.07 3.33 -19.79
C THR A 412 22.15 3.33 -18.58
N ALA A 413 22.18 2.27 -17.78
CA ALA A 413 21.37 2.16 -16.56
C ALA A 413 22.13 2.72 -15.36
N VAL A 414 21.50 3.58 -14.57
CA VAL A 414 22.09 4.05 -13.32
C VAL A 414 21.53 3.26 -12.14
N LEU A 415 22.38 2.46 -11.52
CA LEU A 415 22.03 1.56 -10.44
C LEU A 415 22.61 2.09 -9.12
N ARG A 416 21.76 2.29 -8.11
CA ARG A 416 22.19 2.78 -6.79
C ARG A 416 22.60 1.65 -5.86
N SER A 417 21.71 0.67 -5.65
CA SER A 417 21.93 -0.49 -4.78
C SER A 417 22.53 -1.71 -5.51
N ASN A 418 22.21 -1.88 -6.80
CA ASN A 418 22.54 -3.10 -7.56
C ASN A 418 23.74 -2.96 -8.50
N TYR A 419 24.46 -1.83 -8.44
CA TYR A 419 25.58 -1.53 -9.34
C TYR A 419 26.62 -2.65 -9.38
N ASN A 420 27.13 -3.07 -8.21
CA ASN A 420 28.17 -4.10 -8.14
C ASN A 420 27.65 -5.47 -8.62
N ALA A 421 26.45 -5.86 -8.17
CA ALA A 421 25.86 -7.15 -8.53
C ALA A 421 25.63 -7.27 -10.05
N VAL A 422 25.09 -6.23 -10.68
CA VAL A 422 24.76 -6.23 -12.12
C VAL A 422 26.01 -6.06 -12.97
N LYS A 423 26.95 -5.20 -12.53
CA LYS A 423 28.24 -5.07 -13.20
C LYS A 423 28.93 -6.44 -13.28
N ASP A 424 28.98 -7.17 -12.17
CA ASP A 424 29.73 -8.42 -12.07
C ASP A 424 28.97 -9.61 -12.68
N LYS A 425 27.66 -9.73 -12.46
CA LYS A 425 26.88 -10.93 -12.80
C LYS A 425 25.74 -10.71 -13.81
N GLY A 426 25.33 -9.46 -14.03
CA GLY A 426 24.12 -9.16 -14.79
C GLY A 426 22.83 -9.43 -14.00
N PHE A 427 21.71 -9.06 -14.60
CA PHE A 427 20.36 -9.35 -14.15
C PHE A 427 19.94 -10.77 -14.59
N GLU A 428 19.17 -11.45 -13.74
CA GLU A 428 18.48 -12.71 -14.02
C GLU A 428 16.97 -12.41 -14.07
N ILE A 429 16.38 -12.33 -15.24
CA ILE A 429 15.02 -11.83 -15.42
C ILE A 429 14.10 -13.01 -15.73
N ASP A 430 12.94 -13.09 -15.07
CA ASP A 430 11.86 -14.02 -15.39
C ASP A 430 10.59 -13.19 -15.58
N ALA A 431 10.30 -12.84 -16.83
CA ALA A 431 9.25 -11.89 -17.17
C ALA A 431 8.22 -12.53 -18.09
N ILE A 432 6.94 -12.23 -17.86
CA ILE A 432 5.83 -12.75 -18.68
C ILE A 432 5.98 -12.36 -20.16
N ASP A 433 6.50 -11.16 -20.41
CA ASP A 433 6.71 -10.63 -21.75
C ASP A 433 7.99 -11.18 -22.42
N TYR A 434 9.04 -11.44 -21.64
CA TYR A 434 10.39 -11.70 -22.18
C TYR A 434 10.92 -13.11 -21.89
N GLY A 435 10.17 -13.92 -21.15
CA GLY A 435 10.60 -15.22 -20.65
C GLY A 435 11.75 -15.11 -19.63
N LYS A 436 12.50 -16.21 -19.48
CA LYS A 436 13.69 -16.28 -18.64
C LYS A 436 14.92 -15.80 -19.40
N ILE A 437 15.57 -14.77 -18.89
CA ILE A 437 16.79 -14.16 -19.45
C ILE A 437 17.86 -14.14 -18.37
N SER A 438 18.98 -14.82 -18.61
CA SER A 438 20.07 -14.91 -17.66
C SER A 438 21.22 -13.96 -18.00
N SER A 439 21.84 -13.42 -16.96
CA SER A 439 23.06 -12.60 -17.01
C SER A 439 22.98 -11.38 -17.94
N TRP A 440 21.79 -10.82 -18.16
CA TRP A 440 21.60 -9.65 -19.02
C TRP A 440 22.21 -8.40 -18.38
N ARG A 441 22.83 -7.54 -19.18
CA ARG A 441 23.38 -6.27 -18.71
C ARG A 441 22.97 -5.16 -19.69
N PRO A 442 22.55 -3.99 -19.18
CA PRO A 442 22.49 -2.80 -20.01
C PRO A 442 23.89 -2.45 -20.52
N THR A 443 23.94 -1.82 -21.69
CA THR A 443 25.14 -1.48 -22.47
C THR A 443 26.16 -0.74 -21.61
N GLN A 444 25.67 0.12 -20.71
CA GLN A 444 26.47 0.66 -19.62
C GLN A 444 25.71 0.67 -18.30
N VAL A 445 26.49 0.69 -17.21
CA VAL A 445 25.99 0.79 -15.85
C VAL A 445 26.71 1.93 -15.13
N LEU A 446 26.00 2.84 -14.48
CA LEU A 446 26.52 3.95 -13.68
C LEU A 446 25.98 3.90 -12.25
N ASN A 447 26.53 4.68 -11.31
CA ASN A 447 26.15 4.68 -9.89
C ASN A 447 25.48 5.96 -9.37
N SER A 448 25.23 7.00 -10.20
CA SER A 448 24.45 8.20 -9.79
C SER A 448 23.84 9.03 -10.95
N VAL A 449 22.74 9.79 -10.67
CA VAL A 449 22.11 10.87 -11.50
C VAL A 449 21.59 11.99 -10.53
N PRO A 450 21.54 13.29 -10.90
CA PRO A 450 21.21 14.39 -9.96
C PRO A 450 19.70 14.73 -9.79
N ASN A 451 19.34 15.10 -8.55
CA ASN A 451 18.22 15.85 -7.92
C ASN A 451 16.89 16.21 -8.64
N ASN A 452 15.84 16.44 -7.83
CA ASN A 452 14.48 16.85 -8.23
C ASN A 452 14.34 18.40 -8.37
N GLY A 453 13.39 18.87 -9.19
CA GLY A 453 13.06 20.31 -9.34
C GLY A 453 12.49 20.73 -10.70
N ILE A 454 12.23 22.03 -10.91
CA ILE A 454 12.06 22.62 -12.25
C ILE A 454 13.41 22.97 -12.85
N ASN A 455 13.53 22.93 -14.18
CA ASN A 455 14.77 23.27 -14.89
C ASN A 455 15.99 22.39 -14.57
N ILE A 456 15.80 21.16 -14.04
CA ILE A 456 16.88 20.20 -13.76
C ILE A 456 17.64 19.77 -15.02
N GLU A 457 17.05 20.03 -16.18
CA GLU A 457 17.60 19.83 -17.51
C GLU A 457 18.56 20.96 -17.93
N ARG A 458 18.57 22.13 -17.26
CA ARG A 458 19.47 23.25 -17.62
C ARG A 458 20.96 22.93 -17.49
N PRO A 459 21.45 22.27 -16.42
CA PRO A 459 22.84 21.83 -16.37
C PRO A 459 23.19 20.85 -17.49
N ILE A 460 22.23 20.00 -17.88
CA ILE A 460 22.38 19.06 -18.99
C ILE A 460 22.48 19.82 -20.32
N LEU A 461 21.59 20.80 -20.57
CA LEU A 461 21.69 21.68 -21.74
C LEU A 461 22.98 22.51 -21.74
N ALA A 462 23.45 22.98 -20.59
CA ALA A 462 24.69 23.74 -20.52
C ALA A 462 25.92 22.88 -20.85
N ALA A 463 25.92 21.62 -20.41
CA ALA A 463 26.97 20.66 -20.73
C ALA A 463 26.89 20.15 -22.18
N PHE A 464 25.68 20.03 -22.73
CA PHE A 464 25.39 19.50 -24.05
C PHE A 464 24.50 20.47 -24.86
N PRO A 465 25.05 21.65 -25.25
CA PRO A 465 24.26 22.75 -25.79
C PRO A 465 23.66 22.50 -27.17
N ASP A 466 24.22 21.54 -27.92
CA ASP A 466 23.79 21.22 -29.28
C ASP A 466 22.88 19.98 -29.32
N ASN A 467 22.52 19.43 -28.16
CA ASN A 467 21.68 18.25 -28.04
C ASN A 467 20.21 18.63 -27.76
N VAL A 468 19.30 17.81 -28.26
CA VAL A 468 17.90 17.81 -27.80
C VAL A 468 17.85 17.12 -26.45
N VAL A 469 17.28 17.78 -25.45
CA VAL A 469 17.02 17.19 -24.14
C VAL A 469 15.53 16.92 -24.02
N LEU A 470 15.17 15.67 -23.75
CA LEU A 470 13.79 15.24 -23.54
C LEU A 470 13.52 15.13 -22.04
N SER A 471 12.40 15.71 -21.62
CA SER A 471 11.88 15.62 -20.26
C SER A 471 10.70 14.65 -20.26
N GLY A 472 10.60 13.80 -19.23
CA GLY A 472 9.59 12.75 -19.18
C GLY A 472 8.99 12.49 -17.81
N ILE A 473 7.76 11.96 -17.79
CA ILE A 473 7.02 11.50 -16.60
C ILE A 473 6.43 10.11 -16.93
N SER A 474 6.94 9.04 -16.30
CA SER A 474 6.45 7.65 -16.47
C SER A 474 5.35 7.28 -15.46
N ARG A 475 4.45 6.37 -15.86
CA ARG A 475 3.31 5.86 -15.08
C ARG A 475 3.08 4.35 -15.35
N MET A 476 3.88 3.49 -14.72
CA MET A 476 3.86 2.00 -14.84
C MET A 476 3.91 1.28 -13.49
N GLY A 477 3.68 -0.04 -13.48
CA GLY A 477 3.86 -0.95 -12.34
C GLY A 477 4.84 -2.08 -12.64
N VAL A 478 5.91 -2.20 -11.83
CA VAL A 478 6.98 -3.21 -11.98
C VAL A 478 7.64 -3.50 -10.61
N ASN A 479 8.16 -4.71 -10.44
CA ASN A 479 8.63 -5.34 -9.20
C ASN A 479 10.02 -6.01 -9.43
N GLU A 480 10.95 -6.13 -8.45
CA GLU A 480 12.35 -6.61 -8.52
C GLU A 480 12.38 -7.61 -7.41
N LEU A 481 12.21 -8.88 -7.71
CA LEU A 481 12.00 -9.95 -6.75
C LEU A 481 13.26 -10.24 -5.90
N ARG A 482 14.42 -9.75 -6.34
CA ARG A 482 15.72 -9.67 -5.63
C ARG A 482 16.70 -8.93 -6.54
N ALA A 483 17.83 -8.47 -6.01
CA ALA A 483 18.88 -7.81 -6.80
C ALA A 483 19.17 -8.59 -8.09
N GLY A 484 18.81 -8.01 -9.24
CA GLY A 484 18.97 -8.69 -10.51
C GLY A 484 17.69 -9.21 -11.19
N VAL A 485 16.54 -9.32 -10.51
CA VAL A 485 15.38 -10.10 -10.99
C VAL A 485 14.11 -9.30 -10.96
N ILE A 486 13.34 -9.25 -12.06
CA ILE A 486 12.28 -8.23 -12.23
C ILE A 486 11.01 -8.81 -12.85
N LEU A 487 9.86 -8.37 -12.33
CA LEU A 487 8.49 -8.71 -12.72
C LEU A 487 7.72 -7.43 -13.06
N GLN A 488 7.27 -7.25 -14.31
CA GLN A 488 6.36 -6.15 -14.69
C GLN A 488 4.89 -6.60 -14.56
N ASP A 489 4.04 -5.78 -13.94
CA ASP A 489 2.63 -6.10 -13.67
C ASP A 489 1.59 -5.05 -14.13
N ASP A 490 2.00 -3.84 -14.54
CA ASP A 490 1.14 -2.83 -15.21
C ASP A 490 1.85 -2.26 -16.47
N PRO A 491 1.14 -2.11 -17.61
CA PRO A 491 1.72 -1.54 -18.83
C PRO A 491 2.23 -0.11 -18.66
N ASP A 492 3.33 0.22 -19.33
CA ASP A 492 3.89 1.59 -19.27
C ASP A 492 3.04 2.62 -19.98
N ARG A 493 2.94 3.80 -19.34
CA ARG A 493 2.43 5.05 -19.91
C ARG A 493 3.42 6.18 -19.63
N LEU A 494 4.26 6.50 -20.61
CA LEU A 494 5.31 7.54 -20.51
C LEU A 494 4.89 8.80 -21.28
N GLY A 495 4.78 9.94 -20.59
CA GLY A 495 4.61 11.25 -21.21
C GLY A 495 5.95 11.94 -21.40
N ILE A 496 6.28 12.40 -22.62
CA ILE A 496 7.52 13.15 -22.89
C ILE A 496 7.31 14.44 -23.66
N ALA A 497 8.19 15.41 -23.42
CA ALA A 497 8.28 16.66 -24.17
C ALA A 497 9.73 17.15 -24.23
N PRO A 498 10.12 17.89 -25.28
CA PRO A 498 11.40 18.59 -25.28
C PRO A 498 11.48 19.58 -24.12
N PHE A 499 12.62 19.60 -23.44
CA PHE A 499 13.03 20.75 -22.65
C PHE A 499 13.64 21.78 -23.61
N GLU A 500 13.02 22.96 -23.69
CA GLU A 500 13.27 23.95 -24.74
C GLU A 500 14.75 24.37 -24.81
N ASN A 501 15.43 23.94 -25.88
CA ASN A 501 16.78 24.37 -26.22
C ASN A 501 16.70 25.51 -27.24
N PRO A 502 17.04 26.76 -26.87
CA PRO A 502 16.91 27.92 -27.76
C PRO A 502 17.90 27.90 -28.94
N ARG A 503 18.92 27.03 -28.92
CA ARG A 503 19.89 26.90 -30.02
C ARG A 503 19.39 26.01 -31.16
N LEU A 504 18.34 25.23 -30.92
CA LEU A 504 17.80 24.27 -31.87
C LEU A 504 16.41 24.69 -32.31
N GLY A 505 16.08 24.51 -33.59
CA GLY A 505 14.72 24.76 -34.09
C GLY A 505 13.70 23.91 -33.32
N ARG A 506 12.55 24.50 -32.97
CA ARG A 506 11.48 23.81 -32.24
C ARG A 506 11.03 22.53 -32.95
N ASP A 507 10.95 22.58 -34.28
CA ASP A 507 10.55 21.42 -35.09
C ASP A 507 11.56 20.27 -34.98
N VAL A 508 12.86 20.56 -34.87
CA VAL A 508 13.91 19.53 -34.67
C VAL A 508 13.75 18.86 -33.32
N GLN A 509 13.46 19.64 -32.28
CA GLN A 509 13.26 19.13 -30.92
C GLN A 509 11.98 18.30 -30.80
N VAL A 510 10.88 18.79 -31.37
CA VAL A 510 9.60 18.07 -31.43
C VAL A 510 9.72 16.80 -32.28
N ALA A 511 10.45 16.86 -33.40
CA ALA A 511 10.75 15.69 -34.21
C ALA A 511 11.54 14.64 -33.41
N ALA A 512 12.55 15.06 -32.64
CA ALA A 512 13.30 14.16 -31.77
C ALA A 512 12.44 13.55 -30.64
N ALA A 513 11.52 14.32 -30.05
CA ALA A 513 10.57 13.79 -29.07
C ALA A 513 9.59 12.79 -29.71
N ARG A 514 9.06 13.10 -30.90
CA ARG A 514 8.19 12.19 -31.64
C ARG A 514 8.92 10.95 -32.13
N GLU A 515 10.20 11.08 -32.48
CA GLU A 515 11.06 9.96 -32.83
C GLU A 515 11.33 9.09 -31.61
N PHE A 516 11.58 9.68 -30.44
CA PHE A 516 11.65 8.92 -29.20
C PHE A 516 10.34 8.20 -28.90
N VAL A 517 9.18 8.85 -29.07
CA VAL A 517 7.86 8.20 -28.94
C VAL A 517 7.73 7.01 -29.93
N ARG A 518 8.16 7.18 -31.19
CA ARG A 518 8.15 6.12 -32.19
C ARG A 518 9.04 4.96 -31.75
N LEU A 519 10.29 5.25 -31.36
CA LEU A 519 11.26 4.27 -30.89
C LEU A 519 10.75 3.50 -29.67
N TYR A 520 10.20 4.22 -28.69
CA TYR A 520 9.66 3.63 -27.47
C TYR A 520 8.45 2.72 -27.76
N ASN A 521 7.60 3.12 -28.71
CA ASN A 521 6.42 2.35 -29.10
C ASN A 521 6.72 1.24 -30.13
N ALA A 522 7.90 1.23 -30.75
CA ALA A 522 8.25 0.31 -31.85
C ALA A 522 8.22 -1.16 -31.43
N ALA A 523 8.54 -1.45 -30.17
CA ALA A 523 8.45 -2.80 -29.60
C ALA A 523 6.99 -3.30 -29.48
N GLY A 524 5.99 -2.41 -29.59
CA GLY A 524 4.56 -2.75 -29.58
C GLY A 524 4.00 -3.17 -28.23
N ARG A 525 4.75 -2.97 -27.14
CA ARG A 525 4.41 -3.48 -25.79
C ARG A 525 4.31 -2.42 -24.69
N ALA A 526 4.57 -1.15 -25.01
CA ALA A 526 4.50 -0.01 -24.08
C ALA A 526 3.85 1.20 -24.76
N VAL A 527 3.31 2.14 -23.98
CA VAL A 527 2.67 3.36 -24.50
C VAL A 527 3.46 4.59 -24.07
N CYS A 528 4.19 5.18 -24.99
CA CYS A 528 4.75 6.53 -24.86
C CYS A 528 3.89 7.52 -25.65
N SER A 529 3.62 8.67 -25.08
CA SER A 529 2.92 9.77 -25.72
C SER A 529 3.74 11.06 -25.66
N TYR A 530 3.70 11.81 -26.76
CA TYR A 530 4.17 13.19 -26.75
C TYR A 530 3.14 14.05 -26.00
N ASP A 531 3.56 14.67 -24.91
CA ASP A 531 2.72 15.52 -24.07
C ASP A 531 3.16 16.98 -24.22
N ALA A 532 2.44 17.76 -25.02
CA ALA A 532 2.77 19.16 -25.27
C ALA A 532 2.72 20.03 -24.01
N ASP A 533 1.96 19.60 -22.99
CA ASP A 533 1.66 20.34 -21.78
C ASP A 533 2.44 19.81 -20.56
N LEU A 534 3.50 19.03 -20.76
CA LEU A 534 4.33 18.50 -19.66
C LEU A 534 4.87 19.60 -18.71
N ARG A 535 5.01 20.84 -19.21
CA ARG A 535 5.33 22.02 -18.39
C ARG A 535 4.24 22.34 -17.38
N TYR A 536 2.96 22.24 -17.76
CA TYR A 536 1.82 22.44 -16.87
C TYR A 536 1.89 21.48 -15.68
N GLU A 537 2.10 20.19 -15.92
CA GLU A 537 2.17 19.19 -14.84
C GLU A 537 3.35 19.42 -13.87
N ARG A 538 4.49 19.90 -14.39
CA ARG A 538 5.64 20.28 -13.54
C ARG A 538 5.35 21.50 -12.68
N TRP A 539 4.76 22.55 -13.24
CA TRP A 539 4.41 23.76 -12.50
C TRP A 539 3.29 23.50 -11.48
N ARG A 540 2.28 22.69 -11.86
CA ARG A 540 1.24 22.19 -10.96
C ARG A 540 1.84 21.49 -9.74
N LYS A 541 2.83 20.60 -9.94
CA LYS A 541 3.56 19.95 -8.84
C LYS A 541 4.36 20.96 -8.00
N LEU A 542 4.88 22.02 -8.60
CA LEU A 542 5.69 23.04 -7.90
C LEU A 542 4.85 23.96 -7.00
N VAL A 543 3.60 24.27 -7.35
CA VAL A 543 2.68 25.08 -6.51
C VAL A 543 2.56 24.49 -5.09
N TYR A 544 2.55 23.16 -4.98
CA TYR A 544 2.58 22.46 -3.70
C TYR A 544 3.97 22.57 -3.04
N ASN A 545 5.02 22.16 -3.74
CA ASN A 545 6.36 22.01 -3.17
C ASN A 545 7.04 23.34 -2.78
N ALA A 546 6.82 24.42 -3.52
CA ALA A 546 7.48 25.71 -3.28
C ALA A 546 6.93 26.47 -2.07
N VAL A 547 5.78 26.03 -1.53
CA VAL A 547 5.08 26.73 -0.46
C VAL A 547 4.97 25.88 0.79
N TRP A 548 4.51 24.64 0.68
CA TRP A 548 4.39 23.78 1.87
C TRP A 548 5.75 23.34 2.39
N ASN A 549 6.73 23.01 1.52
CA ASN A 549 8.04 22.57 2.01
C ASN A 549 8.77 23.62 2.88
N PRO A 550 8.79 24.92 2.52
CA PRO A 550 9.35 25.98 3.37
C PRO A 550 8.56 26.27 4.64
N VAL A 551 7.22 26.31 4.57
CA VAL A 551 6.37 26.66 5.72
C VAL A 551 6.42 25.61 6.82
N TYR A 552 6.59 24.35 6.47
CA TYR A 552 6.83 23.31 7.46
C TYR A 552 8.25 23.38 8.04
N ALA A 553 9.25 23.81 7.25
CA ALA A 553 10.61 24.02 7.74
C ALA A 553 10.66 25.16 8.77
N ASP A 554 10.06 26.32 8.48
CA ASP A 554 9.90 27.44 9.41
C ASP A 554 8.42 27.86 9.49
N PRO A 555 7.73 27.61 10.63
CA PRO A 555 6.27 27.69 10.72
C PRO A 555 5.74 29.12 10.63
N ILE A 556 5.36 29.53 9.41
CA ILE A 556 4.70 30.81 9.15
C ILE A 556 3.46 30.58 8.26
N ALA A 557 2.41 30.01 8.86
CA ALA A 557 1.16 29.63 8.18
C ALA A 557 0.45 30.79 7.44
N LEU A 558 0.68 32.05 7.86
CA LEU A 558 0.10 33.25 7.23
C LEU A 558 0.62 33.52 5.80
N LEU A 559 1.70 32.87 5.38
CA LEU A 559 2.36 33.10 4.08
C LEU A 559 1.95 32.11 2.98
N VAL A 560 1.22 31.05 3.31
CA VAL A 560 0.94 29.91 2.40
C VAL A 560 0.17 30.36 1.14
N ARG A 561 -1.05 30.89 1.29
CA ARG A 561 -1.85 31.30 0.13
C ARG A 561 -1.20 32.39 -0.72
N PRO A 562 -0.65 33.49 -0.12
CA PRO A 562 0.07 34.51 -0.89
C PRO A 562 1.27 33.96 -1.67
N ALA A 563 2.03 33.02 -1.10
CA ALA A 563 3.15 32.39 -1.79
C ALA A 563 2.71 31.53 -2.99
N MET A 564 1.58 30.81 -2.88
CA MET A 564 1.03 30.03 -4.00
C MET A 564 0.57 30.93 -5.14
N GLU A 565 -0.06 32.06 -4.82
CA GLU A 565 -0.47 33.06 -5.80
C GLU A 565 0.74 33.64 -6.54
N GLU A 566 1.84 33.90 -5.84
CA GLU A 566 3.10 34.34 -6.44
C GLU A 566 3.69 33.29 -7.39
N VAL A 567 3.70 32.01 -7.03
CA VAL A 567 4.17 30.93 -7.91
C VAL A 567 3.30 30.81 -9.17
N ILE A 568 1.98 30.93 -9.03
CA ILE A 568 1.05 30.93 -10.19
C ILE A 568 1.32 32.14 -11.10
N ALA A 569 1.57 33.32 -10.53
CA ALA A 569 1.91 34.52 -11.31
C ALA A 569 3.24 34.35 -12.08
N VAL A 570 4.24 33.71 -11.46
CA VAL A 570 5.51 33.38 -12.14
C VAL A 570 5.29 32.35 -13.24
N ALA A 571 4.49 31.30 -13.02
CA ALA A 571 4.16 30.31 -14.03
C ALA A 571 3.47 30.96 -15.25
N ALA A 572 2.52 31.89 -15.00
CA ALA A 572 1.84 32.64 -16.05
C ALA A 572 2.81 33.48 -16.89
N SER A 573 3.86 34.02 -16.29
CA SER A 573 4.90 34.76 -17.02
C SER A 573 5.77 33.88 -17.93
N GLU A 574 5.84 32.57 -17.67
CA GLU A 574 6.50 31.56 -18.53
C GLU A 574 5.49 30.90 -19.51
N GLY A 575 4.29 31.49 -19.66
CA GLY A 575 3.24 31.02 -20.56
C GLY A 575 2.47 29.79 -20.08
N VAL A 576 2.56 29.46 -18.78
CA VAL A 576 1.84 28.33 -18.17
C VAL A 576 0.65 28.84 -17.37
N SER A 577 -0.56 28.54 -17.81
CA SER A 577 -1.79 28.92 -17.12
C SER A 577 -2.19 27.84 -16.10
N LEU A 578 -2.18 28.18 -14.82
CA LEU A 578 -2.66 27.31 -13.73
C LEU A 578 -3.97 27.87 -13.18
N ASP A 579 -4.95 27.00 -12.92
CA ASP A 579 -6.21 27.41 -12.29
C ASP A 579 -5.98 27.79 -10.83
N ARG A 580 -6.49 28.95 -10.42
CA ARG A 580 -6.41 29.44 -9.04
C ARG A 580 -7.15 28.53 -8.05
N ARG A 581 -8.16 27.77 -8.49
CA ARG A 581 -8.87 26.78 -7.65
C ARG A 581 -7.96 25.68 -7.12
N MET A 582 -6.82 25.44 -7.79
CA MET A 582 -5.77 24.53 -7.31
C MET A 582 -5.21 24.95 -5.96
N ILE A 583 -5.24 26.24 -5.61
CA ILE A 583 -4.81 26.70 -4.27
C ILE A 583 -5.71 26.11 -3.19
N ASP A 584 -7.03 26.11 -3.41
CA ASP A 584 -7.99 25.55 -2.46
C ASP A 584 -7.82 24.03 -2.37
N GLU A 585 -7.69 23.36 -3.52
CA GLU A 585 -7.41 21.92 -3.56
C GLU A 585 -6.13 21.54 -2.83
N VAL A 586 -5.06 22.33 -2.98
CA VAL A 586 -3.75 22.08 -2.35
C VAL A 586 -3.73 22.43 -0.87
N VAL A 587 -4.47 23.46 -0.45
CA VAL A 587 -4.55 23.89 0.95
C VAL A 587 -5.49 22.97 1.75
N GLU A 588 -6.55 22.46 1.14
CA GLU A 588 -7.54 21.59 1.77
C GLU A 588 -7.22 20.08 1.61
N ALA A 589 -6.19 19.73 0.84
CA ALA A 589 -5.74 18.35 0.62
C ALA A 589 -5.11 17.66 1.85
N GLU A 590 -4.97 18.32 3.00
CA GLU A 590 -4.45 17.69 4.23
C GLU A 590 -5.58 17.38 5.23
N PRO A 591 -5.94 16.11 5.40
CA PRO A 591 -6.68 15.65 6.57
C PRO A 591 -5.88 15.94 7.85
N VAL A 592 -6.56 16.40 8.90
CA VAL A 592 -5.99 16.73 10.23
C VAL A 592 -5.20 15.55 10.86
N ASP A 593 -5.40 14.34 10.33
CA ASP A 593 -4.87 13.05 10.76
C ASP A 593 -3.62 12.56 10.00
N VAL A 594 -3.09 13.30 9.01
CA VAL A 594 -1.85 12.94 8.30
C VAL A 594 -0.85 14.10 8.30
N PHE A 595 0.10 14.09 9.23
CA PHE A 595 1.24 15.00 9.21
C PHE A 595 2.31 14.48 8.25
N CYS A 596 2.32 14.98 7.01
CA CYS A 596 3.35 14.67 6.02
C CYS A 596 4.53 15.65 6.17
N VAL A 597 5.64 15.21 6.75
CA VAL A 597 6.85 16.04 6.86
C VAL A 597 7.42 16.28 5.45
N PRO A 598 7.48 17.50 4.90
CA PRO A 598 7.98 17.70 3.55
C PRO A 598 9.50 17.64 3.45
N SER A 599 10.03 17.36 2.26
CA SER A 599 11.47 17.06 2.04
C SER A 599 12.43 18.11 2.61
N MET A 600 12.13 19.41 2.50
CA MET A 600 13.00 20.45 3.07
C MET A 600 12.98 20.48 4.61
N LEU A 601 11.84 20.22 5.24
CA LEU A 601 11.77 20.11 6.71
C LEU A 601 12.56 18.88 7.18
N GLN A 602 12.58 17.81 6.39
CA GLN A 602 13.42 16.64 6.67
C GLN A 602 14.91 17.00 6.57
N ASP A 603 15.36 17.64 5.49
CA ASP A 603 16.76 18.07 5.33
C ASP A 603 17.20 19.00 6.48
N VAL A 604 16.32 19.89 6.90
CA VAL A 604 16.49 20.75 8.06
C VAL A 604 16.71 19.96 9.36
N ARG A 605 15.87 18.95 9.64
CA ARG A 605 15.97 18.12 10.86
C ARG A 605 17.25 17.28 10.85
N LYS A 606 17.67 16.85 9.67
CA LYS A 606 18.89 16.07 9.41
C LYS A 606 20.18 16.89 9.43
N GLY A 607 20.12 18.22 9.56
CA GLY A 607 21.29 19.09 9.43
C GLY A 607 21.94 19.01 8.04
N ARG A 608 21.16 18.84 6.97
CA ARG A 608 21.63 18.81 5.57
C ARG A 608 21.25 20.08 4.81
N PRO A 609 22.00 20.45 3.75
CA PRO A 609 21.57 21.50 2.82
C PRO A 609 20.22 21.14 2.20
N VAL A 610 19.29 22.09 2.16
CA VAL A 610 17.93 21.95 1.59
C VAL A 610 17.93 22.25 0.09
N GLU A 611 16.96 21.74 -0.67
CA GLU A 611 16.78 22.04 -2.11
C GLU A 611 16.28 23.48 -2.40
N VAL A 612 16.69 24.47 -1.60
CA VAL A 612 16.20 25.86 -1.66
C VAL A 612 16.49 26.55 -2.98
N GLU A 613 17.63 26.23 -3.64
CA GLU A 613 18.00 26.86 -4.91
C GLU A 613 17.13 26.41 -6.08
N ASN A 614 16.75 25.13 -6.11
CA ASN A 614 15.98 24.55 -7.22
C ASN A 614 14.47 24.79 -7.06
N ILE A 615 13.99 24.95 -5.83
CA ILE A 615 12.57 25.09 -5.54
C ILE A 615 12.18 26.56 -5.38
N LEU A 616 12.89 27.34 -4.55
CA LEU A 616 12.57 28.76 -4.35
C LEU A 616 13.48 29.67 -5.16
N GLY A 617 14.78 29.34 -5.24
CA GLY A 617 15.76 30.14 -5.97
C GLY A 617 15.43 30.27 -7.45
N GLU A 618 15.00 29.19 -8.10
CA GLU A 618 14.55 29.22 -9.51
C GLU A 618 13.27 30.05 -9.71
N VAL A 619 12.33 30.02 -8.75
CA VAL A 619 11.13 30.86 -8.79
C VAL A 619 11.52 32.33 -8.67
N VAL A 620 12.40 32.67 -7.72
CA VAL A 620 12.92 34.04 -7.56
C VAL A 620 13.65 34.51 -8.81
N ARG A 621 14.56 33.71 -9.37
CA ARG A 621 15.31 34.06 -10.59
C ARG A 621 14.40 34.26 -11.80
N THR A 622 13.39 33.39 -11.95
CA THR A 622 12.40 33.49 -13.03
C THR A 622 11.54 34.75 -12.86
N ALA A 623 11.08 35.03 -11.64
CA ALA A 623 10.30 36.22 -11.34
C ALA A 623 11.08 37.51 -11.63
N GLU A 624 12.36 37.57 -11.24
CA GLU A 624 13.23 38.73 -11.50
C GLU A 624 13.49 38.95 -12.99
N ARG A 625 13.75 37.86 -13.73
CA ARG A 625 13.92 37.91 -15.19
C ARG A 625 12.68 38.46 -15.89
N ASN A 626 11.50 38.10 -15.40
CA ASN A 626 10.23 38.41 -16.05
C ASN A 626 9.52 39.64 -15.42
N GLY A 627 10.12 40.30 -14.43
CA GLY A 627 9.56 41.48 -13.77
C GLY A 627 8.32 41.20 -12.90
N VAL A 628 8.14 39.96 -12.42
CA VAL A 628 7.01 39.56 -11.56
C VAL A 628 7.35 39.80 -10.09
N PRO A 629 6.53 40.54 -9.32
CA PRO A 629 6.75 40.73 -7.90
C PRO A 629 6.46 39.44 -7.13
N VAL A 630 7.46 38.96 -6.37
CA VAL A 630 7.35 37.77 -5.49
C VAL A 630 7.86 38.03 -4.07
N PRO A 631 7.33 39.05 -3.36
CA PRO A 631 7.83 39.44 -2.04
C PRO A 631 7.77 38.32 -0.99
N VAL A 632 6.74 37.46 -1.01
CA VAL A 632 6.58 36.39 -0.03
C VAL A 632 7.56 35.24 -0.30
N ILE A 633 7.70 34.81 -1.56
CA ILE A 633 8.69 33.79 -1.95
C ILE A 633 10.12 34.30 -1.68
N LYS A 634 10.40 35.60 -1.86
CA LYS A 634 11.71 36.19 -1.50
C LYS A 634 12.01 36.11 -0.01
N VAL A 635 11.01 36.35 0.85
CA VAL A 635 11.16 36.20 2.31
C VAL A 635 11.42 34.74 2.67
N LEU A 636 10.62 33.79 2.16
CA LEU A 636 10.81 32.36 2.41
C LEU A 636 12.18 31.86 1.90
N TYR A 637 12.60 32.32 0.72
CA TYR A 637 13.92 32.01 0.15
C TYR A 637 15.06 32.53 1.03
N ALA A 638 14.98 33.78 1.53
CA ALA A 638 15.99 34.37 2.38
C ALA A 638 16.12 33.65 3.74
N LEU A 639 14.99 33.29 4.36
CA LEU A 639 14.96 32.53 5.62
C LEU A 639 15.61 31.15 5.45
N LEU A 640 15.23 30.42 4.40
CA LEU A 640 15.80 29.11 4.11
C LEU A 640 17.27 29.17 3.69
N LYS A 641 17.70 30.21 2.98
CA LYS A 641 19.13 30.44 2.66
C LYS A 641 19.94 30.71 3.92
N ALA A 642 19.43 31.52 4.85
CA ALA A 642 20.10 31.78 6.12
C ALA A 642 20.22 30.51 6.97
N ARG A 643 19.17 29.67 6.98
CA ARG A 643 19.18 28.38 7.65
C ARG A 643 20.15 27.39 7.00
N GLN A 644 20.08 27.24 5.68
CA GLN A 644 21.02 26.41 4.93
C GLN A 644 22.48 26.83 5.16
N TRP A 645 22.75 28.12 5.28
CA TRP A 645 24.08 28.62 5.58
C TRP A 645 24.59 28.16 6.96
N ARG A 646 23.75 28.23 7.99
CA ARG A 646 24.06 27.70 9.34
C ARG A 646 24.30 26.20 9.31
N THR A 647 23.55 25.47 8.50
CA THR A 647 23.70 24.02 8.32
C THR A 647 25.01 23.64 7.62
N ILE A 648 25.42 24.41 6.60
CA ILE A 648 26.69 24.22 5.89
C ILE A 648 27.90 24.58 6.78
N GLU A 649 27.77 25.61 7.62
CA GLU A 649 28.78 25.96 8.64
C GLU A 649 28.92 24.85 9.69
N ALA A 650 27.81 24.38 10.28
CA ALA A 650 27.82 23.36 11.32
C ALA A 650 28.34 21.98 10.83
N SER A 651 28.27 21.71 9.53
CA SER A 651 28.81 20.49 8.91
C SER A 651 30.29 20.59 8.51
N GLY A 652 30.97 21.70 8.81
CA GLY A 652 32.39 21.90 8.53
C GLY A 652 32.73 22.10 7.05
N LEU A 653 31.72 22.25 6.18
CA LEU A 653 31.88 22.50 4.75
C LEU A 653 32.27 23.97 4.46
N VAL A 654 32.12 24.87 5.44
CA VAL A 654 32.58 26.27 5.40
C VAL A 654 33.19 26.66 6.75
N ASP A 655 34.40 27.22 6.73
CA ASP A 655 35.08 27.79 7.89
C ASP A 655 34.80 29.31 7.97
N LEU A 656 34.09 29.73 9.02
CA LEU A 656 33.70 31.13 9.21
C LEU A 656 34.88 32.04 9.54
N GLN A 657 35.85 31.56 10.31
CA GLN A 657 37.00 32.35 10.71
C GLN A 657 37.86 32.66 9.49
N ASN A 658 38.10 31.67 8.63
CA ASN A 658 38.76 31.85 7.33
C ASN A 658 37.96 32.74 6.35
N SER A 659 36.63 32.70 6.39
CA SER A 659 35.78 33.51 5.50
C SER A 659 35.76 34.97 5.92
N VAL A 660 35.72 35.25 7.23
CA VAL A 660 35.84 36.61 7.79
C VAL A 660 37.24 37.17 7.56
N GLU A 661 38.30 36.39 7.78
CA GLU A 661 39.67 36.80 7.49
C GLU A 661 39.91 37.07 6.00
N ARG A 662 39.38 36.25 5.09
CA ARG A 662 39.43 36.52 3.65
C ARG A 662 38.72 37.81 3.27
N ARG A 663 37.59 38.10 3.90
CA ARG A 663 36.80 39.31 3.64
C ARG A 663 37.48 40.56 4.23
N ALA A 664 38.11 40.45 5.40
CA ALA A 664 38.94 41.49 6.01
C ALA A 664 40.16 41.80 5.14
N ARG A 665 40.90 40.78 4.67
CA ARG A 665 42.03 40.94 3.74
C ARG A 665 41.62 41.58 2.41
N LYS A 666 40.42 41.26 1.91
CA LYS A 666 39.88 41.87 0.68
C LYS A 666 39.50 43.34 0.88
N LEU A 667 38.90 43.68 2.01
CA LEU A 667 38.58 45.07 2.40
C LEU A 667 39.82 45.91 2.72
N GLU A 668 40.92 45.30 3.16
CA GLU A 668 42.22 45.95 3.31
C GLU A 668 42.98 46.11 1.99
N ALA A 669 42.77 45.21 1.02
CA ALA A 669 43.34 45.32 -0.32
C ALA A 669 42.59 46.30 -1.23
N ASP A 670 41.30 46.55 -0.95
CA ASP A 670 40.45 47.52 -1.63
C ASP A 670 40.53 48.94 -1.01
N LYS A 671 41.28 49.11 0.09
CA LYS A 671 41.64 50.40 0.71
C LYS A 671 43.06 50.79 0.30
#